data_AF-A0A520CFT5-F1
#
_entry.id   AF-A0A520CFT5-F1
#
_cell.length_a   1.000
_cell.length_b   1.000
_cell.length_c   1.000
_cell.angle_alpha   90.00
_cell.angle_beta   90.00
_cell.angle_gamma   90.00
#
_symmetry.space_group_name_H-M   'P 1'
#
loop_
_entity.id
_entity.type
_entity.pdbx_description
1 polymer ?
#
loop_
_entity_poly.entity_id
_entity_poly.type
_entity_poly.pdbx_seq_one_letter_code
_entity_poly.pdbx_strand_id
1 'polypeptide(L)'
;LTDRTNVICISDEAHRSQTNLDQKVTVTEKGVTKTFGFAKYLHDSLPNATYVGFTGTPIDATIDVFGDIVDAYTMTESVEDEITVRIVYEGRAAKVLLNNHKLAEIEAYYAQCAEDGSNENQIEESKKAMSQMNAIIGDPKRLQAITEDFVAHYENRIAEGATVRGKAMFVCSSRSIAFELYKNILVLRPEWGEVKIAAEGVVLSEKEQKEIKPMERLKMVMTRGKDDEEDLYKLLGTKEDRKEFDRQFKNEKSNFKIAIVVDMWLTGFDVPFLDTMYIDKPVQRHNLIQTISRVNRKFEGKNKGLVVDYIGIKKQLNLALAQYGKGDTQNIEDIEQSIIVVKDQLDLLNKLFHKFDNTKYFNGTPVEQLKCLNESAEFVQLTQELEKRFMYIVKRLKSAYDICSGSGVFTGQERDVIHFYLAVRAIIYKLTKGVAPDAAQMNNKVRQMLQDAIESEGVEEIFKLGDDGATEVDIFSDDYMAKIDKIKLPNTKIKLLQKLLAKAIDDIKKVNKITGIDFSKRMQFIVDKYNERKENDVLRSEVLEDFTDEIIDLYYALKKEKDSFKDLGIDFEEKAFYDILKTLAIKYDFAYPEDKLIHLAQEVKEVVDDKAKYTDWSKREDIKSELKMDLIILLAENDYPPIDRDEVYKEIFEQAENFKKYR
;
A
#
# COMPACT_ATOMS: atom_id res chain seq x y z
N LEU A 1 26.16 -26.22 -14.74
CA LEU A 1 27.05 -26.78 -13.67
C LEU A 1 27.29 -28.27 -13.89
N THR A 2 26.29 -29.07 -14.28
CA THR A 2 26.49 -30.41 -14.86
C THR A 2 25.13 -30.99 -15.27
N ASP A 3 25.09 -31.88 -16.27
CA ASP A 3 23.88 -32.60 -16.70
C ASP A 3 23.75 -33.99 -16.03
N ARG A 4 24.55 -34.25 -15.00
CA ARG A 4 24.57 -35.54 -14.29
C ARG A 4 23.28 -35.78 -13.52
N THR A 5 22.76 -37.00 -13.59
CA THR A 5 21.56 -37.47 -12.88
C THR A 5 21.82 -37.84 -11.42
N ASN A 6 23.08 -37.96 -11.01
CA ASN A 6 23.47 -38.39 -9.66
C ASN A 6 23.79 -37.21 -8.73
N VAL A 7 23.21 -36.04 -9.00
CA VAL A 7 23.35 -34.84 -8.18
C VAL A 7 22.10 -34.70 -7.32
N ILE A 8 22.27 -34.50 -6.02
CA ILE A 8 21.19 -34.30 -5.07
C ILE A 8 21.36 -32.91 -4.44
N CYS A 9 20.34 -32.08 -4.55
CA CYS A 9 20.27 -30.74 -3.97
C CYS A 9 19.32 -30.77 -2.79
N ILE A 10 19.86 -30.61 -1.57
CA ILE A 10 19.08 -30.56 -0.34
C ILE A 10 19.05 -29.12 0.17
N SER A 11 17.86 -28.58 0.42
CA SER A 11 17.67 -27.25 0.97
C SER A 11 16.94 -27.32 2.31
N ASP A 12 17.47 -26.62 3.30
CA ASP A 12 16.83 -26.40 4.60
C ASP A 12 16.23 -24.99 4.62
N GLU A 13 15.03 -24.85 5.19
CA GLU A 13 14.19 -23.64 5.13
C GLU A 13 13.92 -23.15 3.69
N ALA A 14 13.43 -24.09 2.86
CA ALA A 14 13.24 -23.94 1.41
C ALA A 14 12.24 -22.84 0.95
N HIS A 15 11.66 -22.07 1.85
CA HIS A 15 10.71 -20.96 1.58
C HIS A 15 11.37 -19.57 1.50
N ARG A 16 12.68 -19.44 1.77
CA ARG A 16 13.39 -18.15 1.73
C ARG A 16 13.49 -17.60 0.29
N SER A 17 14.13 -16.42 0.13
CA SER A 17 14.43 -15.67 -1.11
C SER A 17 15.03 -16.44 -2.31
N GLN A 18 15.12 -17.76 -2.18
CA GLN A 18 15.49 -18.75 -3.17
C GLN A 18 14.29 -19.23 -4.02
N THR A 19 13.04 -18.96 -3.64
CA THR A 19 11.81 -19.51 -4.29
C THR A 19 11.30 -18.77 -5.52
N ASN A 20 11.87 -17.62 -5.90
CA ASN A 20 11.36 -16.85 -7.04
C ASN A 20 11.62 -17.57 -8.38
N LEU A 21 10.68 -18.42 -8.80
CA LEU A 21 10.59 -18.94 -10.16
C LEU A 21 9.88 -17.97 -11.12
N ASP A 22 9.15 -17.01 -10.56
CA ASP A 22 8.39 -16.03 -11.31
C ASP A 22 9.27 -15.21 -12.24
N GLN A 23 8.81 -15.09 -13.48
CA GLN A 23 9.36 -14.18 -14.46
C GLN A 23 8.97 -12.75 -14.08
N LYS A 24 9.92 -11.99 -13.56
CA LYS A 24 9.73 -10.55 -13.36
C LYS A 24 9.85 -9.85 -14.71
N VAL A 25 8.72 -9.54 -15.30
CA VAL A 25 8.61 -8.75 -16.53
C VAL A 25 8.63 -7.27 -16.16
N THR A 26 9.77 -6.60 -16.36
CA THR A 26 9.89 -5.14 -16.20
C THR A 26 9.79 -4.49 -17.56
N VAL A 27 8.75 -3.70 -17.77
CA VAL A 27 8.58 -2.92 -19.01
C VAL A 27 9.23 -1.56 -18.81
N THR A 28 10.26 -1.28 -19.59
CA THR A 28 10.99 0.00 -19.58
C THR A 28 10.89 0.69 -20.94
N GLU A 29 11.26 1.96 -21.04
CA GLU A 29 11.36 2.69 -22.32
C GLU A 29 12.32 2.03 -23.33
N LYS A 30 13.25 1.18 -22.84
CA LYS A 30 14.23 0.45 -23.67
C LYS A 30 13.75 -0.96 -24.06
N GLY A 31 12.56 -1.38 -23.65
CA GLY A 31 11.97 -2.69 -23.94
C GLY A 31 11.59 -3.50 -22.70
N VAL A 32 11.21 -4.75 -22.94
CA VAL A 32 10.80 -5.72 -21.91
C VAL A 32 12.01 -6.48 -21.38
N THR A 33 12.32 -6.36 -20.10
CA THR A 33 13.34 -7.20 -19.43
C THR A 33 12.66 -8.26 -18.58
N LYS A 34 13.10 -9.52 -18.77
CA LYS A 34 12.62 -10.68 -18.03
C LYS A 34 13.75 -11.11 -17.09
N THR A 35 13.56 -10.94 -15.78
CA THR A 35 14.49 -11.48 -14.77
C THR A 35 13.84 -12.62 -14.01
N PHE A 36 14.63 -13.61 -13.65
CA PHE A 36 14.19 -14.77 -12.88
C PHE A 36 14.95 -14.83 -11.55
N GLY A 37 14.39 -15.51 -10.54
CA GLY A 37 15.07 -15.70 -9.27
C GLY A 37 16.07 -16.87 -9.28
N PHE A 38 16.75 -17.03 -8.15
CA PHE A 38 17.88 -17.95 -7.99
C PHE A 38 17.51 -19.43 -8.26
N ALA A 39 16.33 -19.88 -7.83
CA ALA A 39 15.87 -21.25 -8.10
C ALA A 39 15.88 -21.58 -9.60
N LYS A 40 15.41 -20.67 -10.46
CA LYS A 40 15.38 -20.96 -11.90
C LYS A 40 16.79 -21.18 -12.45
N TYR A 41 17.73 -20.31 -12.11
CA TYR A 41 19.13 -20.48 -12.55
C TYR A 41 19.76 -21.76 -12.01
N LEU A 42 19.38 -22.18 -10.80
CA LEU A 42 19.85 -23.43 -10.20
C LEU A 42 19.30 -24.65 -10.95
N HIS A 43 18.01 -24.65 -11.31
CA HIS A 43 17.37 -25.71 -12.12
C HIS A 43 17.93 -25.75 -13.54
N ASP A 44 18.10 -24.60 -14.20
CA ASP A 44 18.70 -24.52 -15.54
C ASP A 44 20.16 -25.03 -15.54
N SER A 45 20.88 -24.86 -14.43
CA SER A 45 22.27 -25.26 -14.28
C SER A 45 22.48 -26.73 -13.91
N LEU A 46 21.45 -27.38 -13.37
CA LEU A 46 21.44 -28.76 -12.85
C LEU A 46 20.12 -29.46 -13.25
N PRO A 47 19.86 -29.61 -14.56
CA PRO A 47 18.53 -30.00 -15.07
C PRO A 47 18.09 -31.41 -14.65
N ASN A 48 19.04 -32.28 -14.32
CA ASN A 48 18.80 -33.67 -13.95
C ASN A 48 19.04 -33.96 -12.46
N ALA A 49 19.22 -32.94 -11.62
CA ALA A 49 19.42 -33.14 -10.19
C ALA A 49 18.11 -33.48 -9.49
N THR A 50 18.18 -34.26 -8.41
CA THR A 50 17.06 -34.46 -7.48
C THR A 50 17.04 -33.34 -6.46
N TYR A 51 15.92 -32.65 -6.32
CA TYR A 51 15.75 -31.55 -5.37
C TYR A 51 14.90 -32.01 -4.18
N VAL A 52 15.40 -31.76 -2.97
CA VAL A 52 14.71 -32.09 -1.71
C VAL A 52 14.71 -30.85 -0.83
N GLY A 53 13.52 -30.37 -0.47
CA GLY A 53 13.34 -29.19 0.37
C GLY A 53 12.70 -29.54 1.71
N PHE A 54 13.32 -29.12 2.81
CA PHE A 54 12.70 -29.13 4.13
C PHE A 54 12.23 -27.71 4.47
N THR A 55 10.98 -27.56 4.92
CA THR A 55 10.44 -26.26 5.31
C THR A 55 9.38 -26.40 6.38
N GLY A 56 9.42 -25.54 7.40
CA GLY A 56 8.34 -25.45 8.40
C GLY A 56 7.14 -24.64 7.94
N THR A 57 7.24 -23.94 6.81
CA THR A 57 6.19 -23.09 6.24
C THR A 57 6.23 -23.21 4.71
N PRO A 58 5.64 -24.28 4.13
CA PRO A 58 5.55 -24.39 2.68
C PRO A 58 4.71 -23.23 2.13
N ILE A 59 5.24 -22.55 1.12
CA ILE A 59 4.53 -21.57 0.30
C ILE A 59 4.44 -22.12 -1.12
N ASP A 60 3.49 -21.64 -1.92
CA ASP A 60 3.27 -22.16 -3.30
C ASP A 60 4.56 -22.11 -4.14
N ALA A 61 5.33 -21.03 -3.99
CA ALA A 61 6.62 -20.88 -4.65
C ALA A 61 7.69 -21.91 -4.22
N THR A 62 7.57 -22.52 -3.03
CA THR A 62 8.43 -23.65 -2.61
C THR A 62 8.02 -24.94 -3.31
N ILE A 63 6.71 -25.16 -3.45
CA ILE A 63 6.15 -26.34 -4.14
C ILE A 63 6.53 -26.27 -5.63
N ASP A 64 6.47 -25.09 -6.25
CA ASP A 64 6.92 -24.91 -7.64
C ASP A 64 8.39 -25.27 -7.88
N VAL A 65 9.26 -25.12 -6.86
CA VAL A 65 10.70 -25.43 -6.96
C VAL A 65 10.98 -26.89 -6.64
N PHE A 66 10.40 -27.42 -5.57
CA PHE A 66 10.78 -28.72 -5.01
C PHE A 66 9.80 -29.85 -5.35
N GLY A 67 8.64 -29.54 -5.93
CA GLY A 67 7.57 -30.48 -6.22
C GLY A 67 6.60 -30.66 -5.04
N ASP A 68 5.72 -31.66 -5.17
CA ASP A 68 4.68 -31.97 -4.19
C ASP A 68 5.25 -32.33 -2.81
N ILE A 69 4.45 -32.08 -1.78
CA ILE A 69 4.79 -32.46 -0.41
C ILE A 69 4.74 -33.99 -0.32
N VAL A 70 5.90 -34.62 -0.17
CA VAL A 70 6.02 -36.09 -0.05
C VAL A 70 5.54 -36.57 1.31
N ASP A 71 5.79 -35.79 2.36
CA ASP A 71 5.41 -36.09 3.73
C ASP A 71 5.28 -34.79 4.53
N ALA A 72 4.34 -34.74 5.48
CA ALA A 72 4.05 -33.57 6.28
C ALA A 72 3.96 -33.95 7.76
N TYR A 73 4.71 -33.23 8.60
CA TYR A 73 4.64 -33.35 10.05
C TYR A 73 4.21 -32.00 10.64
N THR A 74 2.96 -31.92 11.04
CA THR A 74 2.28 -30.67 11.42
C THR A 74 2.62 -30.24 12.85
N MET A 75 2.34 -28.97 13.16
CA MET A 75 2.45 -28.48 14.54
C MET A 75 1.50 -29.19 15.49
N THR A 76 0.33 -29.62 15.02
CA THR A 76 -0.65 -30.36 15.83
C THR A 76 -0.09 -31.72 16.22
N GLU A 77 0.41 -32.49 15.25
CA GLU A 77 1.06 -33.79 15.50
C GLU A 77 2.27 -33.64 16.42
N SER A 78 3.09 -32.59 16.21
CA SER A 78 4.22 -32.31 17.09
C SER A 78 3.84 -32.05 18.55
N VAL A 79 2.66 -31.49 18.81
CA VAL A 79 2.15 -31.28 20.17
C VAL A 79 1.54 -32.56 20.73
N GLU A 80 0.84 -33.34 19.91
CA GLU A 80 0.25 -34.63 20.30
C GLU A 80 1.33 -35.67 20.65
N ASP A 81 2.41 -35.72 19.88
CA ASP A 81 3.59 -36.56 20.13
C ASP A 81 4.49 -36.00 21.25
N GLU A 82 4.05 -34.93 21.91
CA GLU A 82 4.77 -34.21 22.94
C GLU A 82 6.20 -33.80 22.55
N ILE A 83 6.49 -33.60 21.26
CA ILE A 83 7.80 -33.09 20.79
C ILE A 83 7.89 -31.58 21.04
N THR A 84 6.77 -30.87 20.89
CA THR A 84 6.62 -29.45 21.22
C THR A 84 5.51 -29.23 22.24
N VAL A 85 5.52 -28.06 22.88
CA VAL A 85 4.47 -27.62 23.80
C VAL A 85 3.52 -26.68 23.09
N ARG A 86 2.24 -26.69 23.50
CA ARG A 86 1.24 -25.79 22.94
C ARG A 86 1.61 -24.31 23.09
N ILE A 87 1.24 -23.51 22.10
CA ILE A 87 1.35 -22.05 22.14
C ILE A 87 0.04 -21.48 22.70
N VAL A 88 0.14 -20.61 23.69
CA VAL A 88 -0.98 -19.83 24.23
C VAL A 88 -0.81 -18.39 23.78
N TYR A 89 -1.86 -17.84 23.19
CA TYR A 89 -1.89 -16.45 22.73
C TYR A 89 -2.64 -15.58 23.73
N GLU A 90 -2.07 -14.42 24.03
CA GLU A 90 -2.66 -13.39 24.88
C GLU A 90 -2.65 -12.03 24.17
N GLY A 91 -3.84 -11.57 23.76
CA GLY A 91 -4.00 -10.27 23.11
C GLY A 91 -4.06 -9.14 24.14
N ARG A 92 -3.15 -8.18 24.03
CA ARG A 92 -3.07 -6.98 24.89
C ARG A 92 -3.24 -5.66 24.12
N ALA A 93 -3.38 -5.72 22.80
CA ALA A 93 -3.63 -4.56 21.94
C ALA A 93 -4.75 -3.63 22.46
N ALA A 94 -5.87 -4.18 22.93
CA ALA A 94 -7.00 -3.38 23.43
C ALA A 94 -6.72 -2.64 24.75
N LYS A 95 -5.71 -3.03 25.54
CA LYS A 95 -5.31 -2.35 26.78
C LYS A 95 -4.35 -1.19 26.54
N VAL A 96 -3.72 -1.16 25.37
CA VAL A 96 -2.62 -0.26 25.02
C VAL A 96 -3.03 0.76 23.93
N LEU A 97 -3.99 0.41 23.07
CA LEU A 97 -4.46 1.27 21.98
C LEU A 97 -5.59 2.20 22.45
N LEU A 98 -5.27 3.47 22.69
CA LEU A 98 -6.22 4.49 23.16
C LEU A 98 -7.09 5.13 22.06
N ASN A 99 -6.91 4.85 20.76
CA ASN A 99 -7.82 5.33 19.70
C ASN A 99 -7.68 4.55 18.39
N ASN A 100 -8.72 3.80 17.99
CA ASN A 100 -8.58 2.67 17.04
C ASN A 100 -9.52 2.72 15.82
N HIS A 101 -9.77 3.89 15.23
CA HIS A 101 -10.48 3.97 13.94
C HIS A 101 -9.52 3.83 12.74
N LYS A 102 -8.30 4.35 12.86
CA LYS A 102 -7.42 4.57 11.70
C LYS A 102 -6.57 3.39 11.26
N LEU A 103 -6.17 2.51 12.19
CA LEU A 103 -5.44 1.28 11.79
C LEU A 103 -6.35 0.36 10.97
N ALA A 104 -7.63 0.28 11.35
CA ALA A 104 -8.66 -0.42 10.58
C ALA A 104 -8.94 0.25 9.22
N GLU A 105 -8.96 1.58 9.14
CA GLU A 105 -9.08 2.31 7.86
C GLU A 105 -7.89 2.06 6.93
N ILE A 106 -6.67 2.03 7.47
CA ILE A 106 -5.45 1.75 6.69
C ILE A 106 -5.46 0.31 6.20
N GLU A 107 -5.86 -0.66 7.03
CA GLU A 107 -6.04 -2.06 6.62
C GLU A 107 -7.13 -2.20 5.55
N ALA A 108 -8.26 -1.50 5.70
CA ALA A 108 -9.33 -1.47 4.71
C ALA A 108 -8.88 -0.83 3.39
N TYR A 109 -8.09 0.25 3.45
CA TYR A 109 -7.50 0.89 2.28
C TYR A 109 -6.55 -0.06 1.54
N TYR A 110 -5.67 -0.78 2.25
CA TYR A 110 -4.79 -1.76 1.62
C TYR A 110 -5.53 -2.97 1.05
N ALA A 111 -6.59 -3.43 1.71
CA ALA A 111 -7.47 -4.47 1.17
C ALA A 111 -8.16 -3.99 -0.13
N GLN A 112 -8.63 -2.74 -0.14
CA GLN A 112 -9.18 -2.10 -1.33
C GLN A 112 -8.13 -1.98 -2.45
N CYS A 113 -6.89 -1.58 -2.14
CA CYS A 113 -5.80 -1.53 -3.11
C CYS A 113 -5.43 -2.92 -3.69
N ALA A 114 -5.55 -3.97 -2.88
CA ALA A 114 -5.37 -5.35 -3.35
C ALA A 114 -6.49 -5.79 -4.29
N GLU A 115 -7.74 -5.48 -3.94
CA GLU A 115 -8.91 -5.72 -4.79
C GLU A 115 -8.87 -4.88 -6.09
N ASP A 116 -8.31 -3.68 -6.02
CA ASP A 116 -8.08 -2.76 -7.13
C ASP A 116 -6.86 -3.17 -7.99
N GLY A 117 -6.24 -4.33 -7.73
CA GLY A 117 -5.33 -4.97 -8.66
C GLY A 117 -3.88 -4.52 -8.62
N SER A 118 -3.46 -3.80 -7.56
CA SER A 118 -2.05 -3.58 -7.24
C SER A 118 -1.33 -4.94 -7.10
N ASN A 119 -0.10 -5.06 -7.64
CA ASN A 119 0.65 -6.31 -7.53
C ASN A 119 0.98 -6.58 -6.06
N GLU A 120 0.97 -7.84 -5.58
CA GLU A 120 1.33 -8.18 -4.19
C GLU A 120 2.70 -7.59 -3.83
N ASN A 121 3.62 -7.54 -4.80
CA ASN A 121 4.94 -6.88 -4.66
C ASN A 121 4.88 -5.36 -4.47
N GLN A 122 3.90 -4.65 -5.07
CA GLN A 122 3.71 -3.20 -4.89
C GLN A 122 3.02 -2.88 -3.57
N ILE A 123 2.13 -3.76 -3.13
CA ILE A 123 1.50 -3.69 -1.80
C ILE A 123 2.55 -4.04 -0.74
N GLU A 124 3.42 -5.03 -0.96
CA GLU A 124 4.57 -5.31 -0.11
C GLU A 124 5.63 -4.20 -0.14
N GLU A 125 5.88 -3.54 -1.27
CA GLU A 125 6.77 -2.37 -1.35
C GLU A 125 6.18 -1.14 -0.64
N SER A 126 4.87 -0.91 -0.72
CA SER A 126 4.18 0.10 0.09
C SER A 126 4.15 -0.29 1.56
N LYS A 127 3.98 -1.58 1.91
CA LYS A 127 4.18 -2.08 3.28
C LYS A 127 5.63 -1.95 3.76
N LYS A 128 6.62 -2.01 2.86
CA LYS A 128 8.04 -1.67 3.13
C LYS A 128 8.25 -0.18 3.39
N ALA A 129 7.29 0.69 3.07
CA ALA A 129 7.21 2.04 3.64
C ALA A 129 6.79 2.02 5.13
N MET A 130 7.42 1.10 5.89
CA MET A 130 7.36 0.92 7.34
C MET A 130 7.60 2.23 8.11
N SER A 131 8.12 3.29 7.47
CA SER A 131 8.35 4.60 8.07
C SER A 131 7.09 5.20 8.73
N GLN A 132 5.91 5.05 8.12
CA GLN A 132 4.66 5.63 8.65
C GLN A 132 3.95 4.73 9.67
N MET A 133 3.99 3.40 9.49
CA MET A 133 3.54 2.47 10.53
C MET A 133 4.42 2.56 11.78
N ASN A 134 5.73 2.77 11.61
CA ASN A 134 6.65 3.03 12.72
C ASN A 134 6.35 4.36 13.42
N ALA A 135 5.74 5.35 12.77
CA ALA A 135 5.30 6.57 13.45
C ALA A 135 4.13 6.29 14.42
N ILE A 136 3.20 5.39 14.04
CA ILE A 136 2.08 4.98 14.90
C ILE A 136 2.54 4.03 16.00
N ILE A 137 3.30 2.99 15.64
CA ILE A 137 3.83 2.00 16.59
C ILE A 137 4.79 2.68 17.57
N GLY A 138 5.60 3.62 17.06
CA GLY A 138 6.56 4.40 17.82
C GLY A 138 5.99 5.64 18.50
N ASP A 139 4.66 5.81 18.54
CA ASP A 139 4.05 6.89 19.30
C ASP A 139 4.52 6.84 20.78
N PRO A 140 5.07 7.94 21.34
CA PRO A 140 5.63 7.94 22.69
C PRO A 140 4.62 7.53 23.77
N LYS A 141 3.35 7.96 23.66
CA LYS A 141 2.30 7.61 24.65
C LYS A 141 2.01 6.10 24.59
N ARG A 142 1.92 5.54 23.39
CA ARG A 142 1.75 4.09 23.17
C ARG A 142 2.95 3.30 23.72
N LEU A 143 4.17 3.70 23.39
CA LEU A 143 5.39 3.01 23.87
C LEU A 143 5.49 3.04 25.39
N GLN A 144 5.10 4.15 26.02
CA GLN A 144 5.04 4.23 27.48
C GLN A 144 4.02 3.23 28.05
N ALA A 145 2.80 3.20 27.51
CA ALA A 145 1.77 2.24 27.95
C ALA A 145 2.20 0.78 27.76
N ILE A 146 2.87 0.46 26.65
CA ILE A 146 3.48 -0.87 26.42
C ILE A 146 4.54 -1.17 27.46
N THR A 147 5.41 -0.21 27.76
CA THR A 147 6.50 -0.38 28.73
C THR A 147 5.93 -0.71 30.11
N GLU A 148 4.94 0.07 30.57
CA GLU A 148 4.29 -0.13 31.86
C GLU A 148 3.60 -1.50 31.94
N ASP A 149 2.84 -1.89 30.91
CA ASP A 149 2.19 -3.19 30.86
C ASP A 149 3.20 -4.36 30.78
N PHE A 150 4.24 -4.23 29.95
CA PHE A 150 5.28 -5.23 29.77
C PHE A 150 6.03 -5.49 31.08
N VAL A 151 6.49 -4.44 31.76
CA VAL A 151 7.21 -4.56 33.04
C VAL A 151 6.32 -5.23 34.08
N ALA A 152 5.09 -4.73 34.27
CA ALA A 152 4.15 -5.29 35.24
C ALA A 152 3.83 -6.76 34.93
N HIS A 153 3.59 -7.10 33.66
CA HIS A 153 3.29 -8.46 33.25
C HIS A 153 4.48 -9.41 33.46
N TYR A 154 5.69 -9.01 33.07
CA TYR A 154 6.90 -9.81 33.24
C TYR A 154 7.20 -10.07 34.73
N GLU A 155 7.07 -9.06 35.58
CA GLU A 155 7.30 -9.19 37.03
C GLU A 155 6.25 -10.07 37.71
N ASN A 156 4.96 -9.90 37.38
CA ASN A 156 3.91 -10.75 37.91
C ASN A 156 4.15 -12.22 37.55
N ARG A 157 4.56 -12.50 36.30
CA ARG A 157 4.90 -13.86 35.87
C ARG A 157 6.07 -14.46 36.65
N ILE A 158 7.06 -13.66 37.01
CA ILE A 158 8.17 -14.11 37.86
C ILE A 158 7.68 -14.40 39.28
N ALA A 159 6.92 -13.46 39.88
CA ALA A 159 6.42 -13.57 41.24
C ALA A 159 5.50 -14.79 41.44
N GLU A 160 4.67 -15.10 40.43
CA GLU A 160 3.76 -16.25 40.43
C GLU A 160 4.47 -17.58 40.13
N GLY A 161 5.77 -17.56 39.79
CA GLY A 161 6.48 -18.77 39.34
C GLY A 161 5.98 -19.31 38.00
N ALA A 162 5.29 -18.49 37.21
CA ALA A 162 4.71 -18.86 35.91
C ALA A 162 5.73 -18.85 34.75
N THR A 163 7.00 -18.54 35.05
CA THR A 163 8.12 -18.62 34.12
C THR A 163 9.05 -19.79 34.43
N VAL A 164 9.68 -20.35 33.41
CA VAL A 164 10.60 -21.49 33.51
C VAL A 164 11.98 -21.03 34.00
N ARG A 165 12.56 -20.01 33.34
CA ARG A 165 13.88 -19.41 33.67
C ARG A 165 13.87 -17.88 33.65
N GLY A 166 12.68 -17.28 33.62
CA GLY A 166 12.47 -15.84 33.51
C GLY A 166 12.97 -15.24 32.20
N LYS A 167 13.17 -16.05 31.15
CA LYS A 167 13.72 -15.60 29.86
C LYS A 167 12.58 -15.15 28.96
N ALA A 168 12.69 -13.94 28.42
CA ALA A 168 11.71 -13.35 27.54
C ALA A 168 12.36 -12.70 26.32
N MET A 169 11.65 -12.72 25.20
CA MET A 169 12.04 -12.01 23.98
C MET A 169 10.97 -10.98 23.63
N PHE A 170 11.38 -9.77 23.30
CA PHE A 170 10.50 -8.69 22.86
C PHE A 170 10.83 -8.33 21.41
N VAL A 171 9.87 -8.49 20.51
CA VAL A 171 10.04 -8.28 19.07
C VAL A 171 9.45 -6.93 18.67
N CYS A 172 10.30 -5.97 18.31
CA CYS A 172 9.90 -4.63 17.89
C CYS A 172 9.86 -4.49 16.36
N SER A 173 9.10 -3.53 15.85
CA SER A 173 8.99 -3.27 14.40
C SER A 173 10.21 -2.58 13.79
N SER A 174 10.93 -1.76 14.56
CA SER A 174 12.09 -1.01 14.09
C SER A 174 13.16 -0.84 15.18
N ARG A 175 14.36 -0.45 14.74
CA ARG A 175 15.51 -0.23 15.63
C ARG A 175 15.33 1.00 16.52
N SER A 176 14.73 2.08 15.99
CA SER A 176 14.41 3.27 16.77
C SER A 176 13.37 2.97 17.84
N ILE A 177 12.30 2.26 17.49
CA ILE A 177 11.25 1.86 18.44
C ILE A 177 11.81 0.96 19.54
N ALA A 178 12.64 -0.01 19.16
CA ALA A 178 13.31 -0.87 20.12
C ALA A 178 14.22 -0.08 21.08
N PHE A 179 14.87 0.98 20.59
CA PHE A 179 15.72 1.83 21.42
C PHE A 179 14.90 2.70 22.38
N GLU A 180 13.82 3.31 21.92
CA GLU A 180 12.90 4.05 22.79
C GLU A 180 12.25 3.15 23.85
N LEU A 181 11.81 1.95 23.46
CA LEU A 181 11.31 0.96 24.42
C LEU A 181 12.38 0.59 25.46
N TYR A 182 13.63 0.35 25.03
CA TYR A 182 14.74 0.06 25.93
C TYR A 182 14.97 1.20 26.94
N LYS A 183 15.00 2.46 26.48
CA LYS A 183 15.13 3.63 27.37
C LYS A 183 13.98 3.68 28.38
N ASN A 184 12.74 3.54 27.92
CA ASN A 184 11.55 3.59 28.77
C ASN A 184 11.57 2.48 29.84
N ILE A 185 12.00 1.26 29.48
CA ILE A 185 12.12 0.16 30.46
C ILE A 185 13.17 0.51 31.51
N LEU A 186 14.33 1.04 31.13
CA LEU A 186 15.38 1.42 32.08
C LEU A 186 14.99 2.61 32.97
N VAL A 187 14.12 3.50 32.51
CA VAL A 187 13.55 4.55 33.35
C VAL A 187 12.66 3.94 34.45
N LEU A 188 11.83 2.94 34.12
CA LEU A 188 10.97 2.26 35.10
C LEU A 188 11.74 1.27 36.00
N ARG A 189 12.79 0.64 35.47
CA ARG A 189 13.59 -0.40 36.15
C ARG A 189 15.09 -0.21 35.87
N PRO A 190 15.74 0.78 36.51
CA PRO A 190 17.17 1.04 36.33
C PRO A 190 18.04 -0.18 36.65
N GLU A 191 17.61 -1.01 37.62
CA GLU A 191 18.33 -2.20 38.07
C GLU A 191 18.40 -3.30 37.00
N TRP A 192 17.58 -3.25 35.95
CA TRP A 192 17.69 -4.18 34.81
C TRP A 192 18.87 -3.86 33.89
N GLY A 193 19.40 -2.63 33.97
CA GLY A 193 20.62 -2.20 33.30
C GLY A 193 21.89 -2.51 34.08
N GLU A 194 21.79 -3.02 35.31
CA GLU A 194 22.98 -3.36 36.11
C GLU A 194 23.64 -4.65 35.62
N VAL A 195 24.96 -4.60 35.46
CA VAL A 195 25.77 -5.75 35.06
C VAL A 195 25.94 -6.70 36.25
N LYS A 196 25.32 -7.88 36.19
CA LYS A 196 25.45 -8.95 37.19
C LYS A 196 25.83 -10.26 36.50
N ILE A 197 26.53 -11.16 37.21
CA ILE A 197 26.92 -12.47 36.65
C ILE A 197 25.70 -13.39 36.55
N ALA A 198 24.90 -13.46 37.62
CA ALA A 198 23.69 -14.25 37.69
C ALA A 198 22.59 -13.48 38.41
N ALA A 199 21.35 -13.95 38.26
CA ALA A 199 20.21 -13.43 39.00
C ALA A 199 20.37 -13.66 40.52
N GLU A 200 19.72 -12.82 41.32
CA GLU A 200 19.78 -12.91 42.79
C GLU A 200 19.36 -14.30 43.28
N GLY A 201 20.19 -14.88 44.16
CA GLY A 201 19.97 -16.21 44.74
C GLY A 201 20.53 -17.40 43.93
N VAL A 202 21.13 -17.19 42.75
CA VAL A 202 21.72 -18.27 41.94
C VAL A 202 23.17 -18.54 42.36
N VAL A 203 23.44 -19.77 42.82
CA VAL A 203 24.81 -20.23 43.13
C VAL A 203 25.47 -20.80 41.87
N LEU A 204 26.65 -20.27 41.53
CA LEU A 204 27.45 -20.71 40.39
C LEU A 204 28.61 -21.60 40.84
N SER A 205 28.79 -22.73 40.17
CA SER A 205 29.98 -23.56 40.30
C SER A 205 31.23 -22.86 39.74
N GLU A 206 32.42 -23.33 40.09
CA GLU A 206 33.69 -22.76 39.61
C GLU A 206 33.83 -22.79 38.08
N LYS A 207 33.21 -23.78 37.42
CA LYS A 207 33.17 -23.87 35.96
C LYS A 207 32.22 -22.83 35.37
N GLU A 208 31.05 -22.66 35.97
CA GLU A 208 30.04 -21.69 35.52
C GLU A 208 30.51 -20.24 35.72
N GLN A 209 31.27 -19.95 36.78
CA GLN A 209 31.88 -18.62 36.98
C GLN A 209 32.89 -18.24 35.88
N LYS A 210 33.46 -19.22 35.19
CA LYS A 210 34.38 -19.00 34.05
C LYS A 210 33.64 -18.87 32.71
N GLU A 211 32.48 -19.53 32.57
CA GLU A 211 31.70 -19.56 31.32
C GLU A 211 30.65 -18.44 31.24
N ILE A 212 30.05 -18.07 32.37
CA ILE A 212 29.02 -17.02 32.46
C ILE A 212 29.69 -15.68 32.65
N LYS A 213 29.44 -14.78 31.72
CA LYS A 213 29.97 -13.41 31.79
C LYS A 213 28.98 -12.48 32.50
N PRO A 214 29.47 -11.49 33.26
CA PRO A 214 28.64 -10.40 33.75
C PRO A 214 27.90 -9.73 32.58
N MET A 215 26.57 -9.63 32.69
CA MET A 215 25.71 -9.01 31.69
C MET A 215 24.55 -8.27 32.37
N GLU A 216 24.00 -7.29 31.67
CA GLU A 216 22.74 -6.63 32.03
C GLU A 216 21.57 -7.62 31.94
N ARG A 217 20.49 -7.36 32.68
CA ARG A 217 19.30 -8.20 32.62
C ARG A 217 18.53 -8.00 31.32
N LEU A 218 18.45 -6.76 30.87
CA LEU A 218 17.85 -6.31 29.62
C LEU A 218 18.92 -6.00 28.59
N LYS A 219 18.81 -6.55 27.38
CA LYS A 219 19.74 -6.22 26.30
C LYS A 219 19.08 -6.14 24.93
N MET A 220 19.58 -5.23 24.11
CA MET A 220 19.19 -5.10 22.70
C MET A 220 20.10 -5.98 21.82
N VAL A 221 19.50 -6.77 20.92
CA VAL A 221 20.22 -7.65 20.01
C VAL A 221 19.76 -7.42 18.57
N MET A 222 20.55 -6.62 17.83
CA MET A 222 20.31 -6.28 16.43
C MET A 222 21.60 -5.86 15.72
N THR A 223 21.55 -5.77 14.39
CA THR A 223 22.67 -5.29 13.58
C THR A 223 22.75 -3.76 13.60
N ARG A 224 23.99 -3.24 13.66
CA ARG A 224 24.29 -1.82 13.47
C ARG A 224 23.93 -1.36 12.07
N GLY A 225 23.41 -0.15 11.97
CA GLY A 225 23.15 0.58 10.74
C GLY A 225 24.02 1.83 10.67
N LYS A 226 24.19 2.36 9.46
CA LYS A 226 25.03 3.54 9.23
C LYS A 226 24.39 4.83 9.77
N ASP A 227 23.06 4.85 9.83
CA ASP A 227 22.26 6.01 10.23
C ASP A 227 21.74 5.89 11.68
N ASP A 228 22.34 5.02 12.49
CA ASP A 228 21.94 4.85 13.90
C ASP A 228 22.45 6.00 14.75
N GLU A 229 21.64 6.43 15.72
CA GLU A 229 22.07 7.35 16.78
C GLU A 229 23.33 6.80 17.49
N GLU A 230 24.24 7.69 17.90
CA GLU A 230 25.55 7.31 18.45
C GLU A 230 25.43 6.36 19.65
N ASP A 231 24.48 6.63 20.55
CA ASP A 231 24.22 5.82 21.73
C ASP A 231 23.68 4.43 21.37
N LEU A 232 22.75 4.35 20.42
CA LEU A 232 22.26 3.08 19.89
C LEU A 232 23.40 2.30 19.24
N TYR A 233 24.21 2.95 18.40
CA TYR A 233 25.32 2.29 17.71
C TYR A 233 26.34 1.69 18.68
N LYS A 234 26.68 2.44 19.74
CA LYS A 234 27.58 1.97 20.81
C LYS A 234 26.97 0.78 21.56
N LEU A 235 25.69 0.88 21.97
CA LEU A 235 24.97 -0.14 22.72
C LEU A 235 24.93 -1.50 22.01
N LEU A 236 24.76 -1.53 20.69
CA LEU A 236 24.61 -2.78 19.92
C LEU A 236 25.89 -3.62 19.80
N GLY A 237 27.05 -3.04 20.08
CA GLY A 237 28.31 -3.76 20.03
C GLY A 237 28.69 -4.31 18.64
N THR A 238 29.78 -5.04 18.62
CA THR A 238 30.36 -5.66 17.42
C THR A 238 29.69 -7.00 17.08
N LYS A 239 30.13 -7.64 15.98
CA LYS A 239 29.68 -8.98 15.61
C LYS A 239 30.10 -10.04 16.65
N GLU A 240 31.22 -9.83 17.33
CA GLU A 240 31.70 -10.73 18.39
C GLU A 240 30.84 -10.61 19.64
N ASP A 241 30.45 -9.40 20.01
CA ASP A 241 29.54 -9.15 21.13
C ASP A 241 28.19 -9.85 20.91
N ARG A 242 27.65 -9.79 19.68
CA ARG A 242 26.40 -10.51 19.35
C ARG A 242 26.51 -12.03 19.48
N LYS A 243 27.66 -12.61 19.12
CA LYS A 243 27.91 -14.05 19.36
C LYS A 243 28.00 -14.36 20.84
N GLU A 244 28.55 -13.46 21.64
CA GLU A 244 28.57 -13.60 23.09
C GLU A 244 27.16 -13.50 23.68
N PHE A 245 26.32 -12.56 23.21
CA PHE A 245 24.93 -12.43 23.66
C PHE A 245 24.12 -13.69 23.38
N ASP A 246 24.31 -14.32 22.21
CA ASP A 246 23.71 -15.62 21.87
C ASP A 246 24.09 -16.69 22.92
N ARG A 247 25.38 -16.81 23.23
CA ARG A 247 25.89 -17.78 24.21
C ARG A 247 25.37 -17.52 25.62
N GLN A 248 25.37 -16.27 26.06
CA GLN A 248 24.91 -15.90 27.40
C GLN A 248 23.39 -16.03 27.54
N PHE A 249 22.62 -15.71 26.50
CA PHE A 249 21.16 -15.87 26.54
C PHE A 249 20.75 -17.35 26.60
N LYS A 250 21.49 -18.23 25.93
CA LYS A 250 21.36 -19.70 26.01
C LYS A 250 21.79 -20.30 27.36
N ASN A 251 22.41 -19.52 28.25
CA ASN A 251 22.72 -19.97 29.60
C ASN A 251 21.59 -19.61 30.57
N GLU A 252 21.01 -20.63 31.22
CA GLU A 252 19.89 -20.51 32.15
C GLU A 252 20.20 -19.60 33.35
N LYS A 253 21.44 -19.68 33.86
CA LYS A 253 21.88 -18.98 35.07
C LYS A 253 22.39 -17.57 34.80
N SER A 254 22.62 -17.20 33.54
CA SER A 254 23.02 -15.84 33.17
C SER A 254 21.99 -14.81 33.64
N ASN A 255 22.48 -13.65 34.08
CA ASN A 255 21.64 -12.49 34.39
C ASN A 255 20.88 -11.97 33.17
N PHE A 256 21.36 -12.22 31.94
CA PHE A 256 20.71 -11.77 30.71
C PHE A 256 19.38 -12.50 30.49
N LYS A 257 18.25 -11.87 30.89
CA LYS A 257 16.92 -12.49 30.90
C LYS A 257 16.00 -11.97 29.79
N ILE A 258 16.12 -10.71 29.38
CA ILE A 258 15.19 -10.08 28.45
C ILE A 258 15.96 -9.59 27.22
N ALA A 259 15.64 -10.14 26.05
CA ALA A 259 16.22 -9.71 24.78
C ALA A 259 15.22 -8.89 23.96
N ILE A 260 15.56 -7.65 23.63
CA ILE A 260 14.82 -6.83 22.65
C ILE A 260 15.44 -7.05 21.27
N VAL A 261 14.63 -7.50 20.31
CA VAL A 261 15.05 -7.85 18.95
C VAL A 261 14.16 -7.20 17.90
N VAL A 262 14.64 -7.09 16.66
CA VAL A 262 13.85 -6.61 15.50
C VAL A 262 13.73 -7.71 14.46
N ASP A 263 14.85 -8.11 13.86
CA ASP A 263 14.91 -9.20 12.86
C ASP A 263 15.85 -10.33 13.28
N MET A 264 16.80 -10.05 14.19
CA MET A 264 17.70 -11.07 14.71
C MET A 264 16.96 -12.04 15.62
N TRP A 265 17.44 -13.29 15.65
CA TRP A 265 16.92 -14.37 16.50
C TRP A 265 15.48 -14.83 16.22
N LEU A 266 14.80 -14.24 15.23
CA LEU A 266 13.53 -14.75 14.73
C LEU A 266 13.69 -16.07 13.95
N THR A 267 14.89 -16.30 13.39
CA THR A 267 15.23 -17.51 12.64
C THR A 267 16.57 -18.09 13.10
N GLY A 268 16.66 -19.43 13.12
CA GLY A 268 17.90 -20.16 13.45
C GLY A 268 18.40 -20.06 14.91
N PHE A 269 17.75 -19.26 15.75
CA PHE A 269 18.06 -19.17 17.18
C PHE A 269 17.16 -20.10 17.99
N ASP A 270 17.76 -20.90 18.88
CA ASP A 270 17.04 -21.93 19.63
C ASP A 270 17.42 -21.86 21.12
N VAL A 271 16.40 -21.72 21.96
CA VAL A 271 16.51 -21.65 23.42
C VAL A 271 15.32 -22.44 24.01
N PRO A 272 15.50 -23.72 24.35
CA PRO A 272 14.38 -24.59 24.76
C PRO A 272 13.54 -24.05 25.93
N PHE A 273 14.21 -23.40 26.89
CA PHE A 273 13.60 -22.82 28.08
C PHE A 273 13.05 -21.39 27.89
N LEU A 274 13.06 -20.84 26.67
CA LEU A 274 12.38 -19.58 26.35
C LEU A 274 10.86 -19.83 26.38
N ASP A 275 10.14 -19.17 27.28
CA ASP A 275 8.72 -19.46 27.51
C ASP A 275 7.77 -18.33 27.06
N THR A 276 8.27 -17.09 26.92
CA THR A 276 7.43 -15.93 26.66
C THR A 276 8.03 -15.08 25.55
N MET A 277 7.21 -14.74 24.56
CA MET A 277 7.54 -13.82 23.50
C MET A 277 6.51 -12.68 23.46
N TYR A 278 6.99 -11.45 23.48
CA TYR A 278 6.20 -10.24 23.33
C TYR A 278 6.37 -9.73 21.90
N ILE A 279 5.26 -9.40 21.24
CA ILE A 279 5.25 -8.97 19.84
C ILE A 279 4.65 -7.56 19.75
N ASP A 280 5.51 -6.64 19.32
CA ASP A 280 5.17 -5.27 18.92
C ASP A 280 5.62 -5.01 17.47
N LYS A 281 5.29 -5.97 16.60
CA LYS A 281 5.63 -5.94 15.18
C LYS A 281 4.47 -6.49 14.36
N PRO A 282 4.04 -5.80 13.29
CA PRO A 282 3.09 -6.38 12.35
C PRO A 282 3.79 -7.48 11.55
N VAL A 283 3.63 -8.73 11.99
CA VAL A 283 4.19 -9.92 11.32
C VAL A 283 3.05 -10.68 10.62
N GLN A 284 3.28 -11.13 9.39
CA GLN A 284 2.28 -11.80 8.57
C GLN A 284 2.74 -13.20 8.11
N ARG A 285 1.77 -14.09 7.85
CA ARG A 285 1.92 -15.41 7.20
C ARG A 285 3.06 -16.24 7.79
N HIS A 286 4.00 -16.72 6.98
CA HIS A 286 5.08 -17.65 7.37
C HIS A 286 6.02 -17.07 8.44
N ASN A 287 6.35 -15.78 8.36
CA ASN A 287 7.24 -15.13 9.34
C ASN A 287 6.65 -15.14 10.76
N LEU A 288 5.31 -15.11 10.87
CA LEU A 288 4.62 -15.15 12.15
C LEU A 288 4.82 -16.52 12.83
N ILE A 289 4.59 -17.60 12.07
CA ILE A 289 4.73 -18.99 12.57
C ILE A 289 6.17 -19.29 12.98
N GLN A 290 7.16 -18.85 12.19
CA GLN A 290 8.58 -18.99 12.53
C GLN A 290 8.99 -18.22 13.77
N THR A 291 8.40 -17.05 13.97
CA THR A 291 8.67 -16.21 15.15
C THR A 291 8.08 -16.86 16.40
N ILE A 292 6.79 -17.22 16.39
CA ILE A 292 6.10 -17.76 17.58
C ILE A 292 6.55 -19.19 17.93
N SER A 293 6.98 -20.00 16.95
CA SER A 293 7.50 -21.35 17.21
C SER A 293 8.76 -21.35 18.09
N ARG A 294 9.45 -20.22 18.26
CA ARG A 294 10.60 -20.13 19.17
C ARG A 294 10.24 -20.41 20.64
N VAL A 295 8.98 -20.21 21.03
CA VAL A 295 8.51 -20.49 22.40
C VAL A 295 7.90 -21.89 22.55
N ASN A 296 7.81 -22.70 21.50
CA ASN A 296 7.11 -24.01 21.55
C ASN A 296 8.03 -25.22 21.84
N ARG A 297 9.35 -25.01 21.99
CA ARG A 297 10.28 -26.11 22.30
C ARG A 297 9.99 -26.75 23.66
N LYS A 298 10.05 -28.09 23.74
CA LYS A 298 9.91 -28.84 24.99
C LYS A 298 11.10 -28.59 25.91
N PHE A 299 10.82 -28.40 27.18
CA PHE A 299 11.82 -28.28 28.24
C PHE A 299 11.19 -28.71 29.57
N GLU A 300 12.00 -29.20 30.51
CA GLU A 300 11.52 -29.66 31.80
C GLU A 300 10.84 -28.52 32.59
N GLY A 301 9.63 -28.75 33.08
CA GLY A 301 8.82 -27.72 33.77
C GLY A 301 8.15 -26.70 32.84
N LYS A 302 8.32 -26.81 31.52
CA LYS A 302 7.65 -25.96 30.53
C LYS A 302 6.40 -26.65 29.97
N ASN A 303 5.23 -26.12 30.33
CA ASN A 303 3.94 -26.70 29.91
C ASN A 303 3.30 -25.99 28.70
N LYS A 304 3.78 -24.79 28.36
CA LYS A 304 3.28 -23.96 27.26
C LYS A 304 4.30 -22.90 26.85
N GLY A 305 4.25 -22.47 25.60
CA GLY A 305 4.85 -21.21 25.14
C GLY A 305 3.80 -20.10 25.18
N LEU A 306 4.13 -18.91 25.65
CA LEU A 306 3.24 -17.75 25.71
C LEU A 306 3.65 -16.71 24.66
N VAL A 307 2.68 -16.28 23.86
CA VAL A 307 2.82 -15.17 22.92
C VAL A 307 1.91 -14.03 23.36
N VAL A 308 2.51 -12.91 23.74
CA VAL A 308 1.82 -11.68 24.14
C VAL A 308 1.86 -10.68 22.99
N ASP A 309 0.71 -10.18 22.59
CA ASP A 309 0.59 -9.35 21.39
C ASP A 309 0.03 -7.95 21.67
N TYR A 310 0.82 -6.92 21.34
CA TYR A 310 0.50 -5.50 21.49
C TYR A 310 -0.03 -4.83 20.22
N ILE A 311 -0.07 -5.56 19.09
CA ILE A 311 -0.53 -5.06 17.80
C ILE A 311 -1.95 -5.55 17.47
N GLY A 312 -2.28 -6.79 17.80
CA GLY A 312 -3.60 -7.38 17.49
C GLY A 312 -3.56 -8.34 16.28
N ILE A 313 -2.50 -9.13 16.15
CA ILE A 313 -2.26 -10.11 15.09
C ILE A 313 -3.13 -11.37 15.20
N LYS A 314 -4.14 -11.41 16.08
CA LYS A 314 -4.97 -12.61 16.34
C LYS A 314 -5.60 -13.18 15.07
N LYS A 315 -6.11 -12.31 14.17
CA LYS A 315 -6.74 -12.74 12.91
C LYS A 315 -5.70 -13.37 11.98
N GLN A 316 -4.53 -12.75 11.87
CA GLN A 316 -3.40 -13.18 11.06
C GLN A 316 -2.81 -14.50 11.60
N LEU A 317 -2.76 -14.66 12.93
CA LEU A 317 -2.38 -15.89 13.61
C LEU A 317 -3.35 -17.02 13.30
N ASN A 318 -4.66 -16.78 13.43
CA ASN A 318 -5.68 -17.79 13.11
C ASN A 318 -5.63 -18.20 11.64
N LEU A 319 -5.43 -17.24 10.73
CA LEU A 319 -5.26 -17.53 9.30
C LEU A 319 -4.01 -18.38 9.03
N ALA A 320 -2.88 -18.04 9.66
CA ALA A 320 -1.67 -18.82 9.53
C ALA A 320 -1.84 -20.24 10.13
N LEU A 321 -2.39 -20.36 11.34
CA LEU A 321 -2.64 -21.67 11.96
C LEU A 321 -3.63 -22.53 11.17
N ALA A 322 -4.65 -21.92 10.55
CA ALA A 322 -5.58 -22.65 9.69
C ALA A 322 -4.89 -23.20 8.42
N GLN A 323 -3.95 -22.44 7.86
CA GLN A 323 -3.15 -22.84 6.70
C GLN A 323 -2.21 -24.01 7.00
N TYR A 324 -1.64 -24.08 8.21
CA TYR A 324 -0.64 -25.09 8.60
C TYR A 324 -1.16 -26.18 9.55
N GLY A 325 -2.43 -26.13 9.97
CA GLY A 325 -3.01 -26.98 11.01
C GLY A 325 -4.01 -28.02 10.51
N LYS A 326 -4.45 -27.96 9.25
CA LYS A 326 -5.30 -28.98 8.65
C LYS A 326 -4.46 -29.86 7.73
N GLY A 327 -4.38 -31.15 8.05
CA GLY A 327 -3.98 -32.18 7.09
C GLY A 327 -4.90 -32.14 5.86
N ASP A 328 -4.37 -31.58 4.79
CA ASP A 328 -4.42 -31.99 3.40
C ASP A 328 -5.68 -32.62 2.73
N THR A 329 -6.91 -32.37 3.21
CA THR A 329 -8.10 -32.82 2.45
C THR A 329 -9.03 -31.71 1.94
N GLN A 330 -8.89 -30.45 2.38
CA GLN A 330 -9.72 -29.34 1.86
C GLN A 330 -9.05 -28.55 0.71
N ASN A 331 -7.72 -28.48 0.66
CA ASN A 331 -7.02 -27.69 -0.37
C ASN A 331 -7.02 -28.39 -1.75
N ILE A 332 -7.08 -29.72 -1.81
CA ILE A 332 -7.02 -30.45 -3.08
C ILE A 332 -8.29 -30.20 -3.91
N GLU A 333 -9.48 -30.22 -3.28
CA GLU A 333 -10.74 -29.91 -3.97
C GLU A 333 -10.78 -28.45 -4.48
N ASP A 334 -10.25 -27.50 -3.70
CA ASP A 334 -10.19 -26.08 -4.08
C ASP A 334 -9.17 -25.81 -5.21
N ILE A 335 -8.05 -26.54 -5.25
CA ILE A 335 -7.05 -26.45 -6.34
C ILE A 335 -7.60 -27.03 -7.64
N GLU A 336 -8.22 -28.22 -7.60
CA GLU A 336 -8.82 -28.83 -8.80
C GLU A 336 -9.92 -27.94 -9.40
N GLN A 337 -10.78 -27.36 -8.56
CA GLN A 337 -11.78 -26.40 -9.00
C GLN A 337 -11.16 -25.13 -9.58
N SER A 338 -10.09 -24.61 -8.96
CA SER A 338 -9.36 -23.44 -9.46
C SER A 338 -8.69 -23.70 -10.81
N ILE A 339 -8.14 -24.89 -11.04
CA ILE A 339 -7.59 -25.31 -12.33
C ILE A 339 -8.65 -25.28 -13.43
N ILE A 340 -9.85 -25.79 -13.14
CA ILE A 340 -10.99 -25.75 -14.08
C ILE A 340 -11.33 -24.30 -14.42
N VAL A 341 -11.44 -23.42 -13.41
CA VAL A 341 -11.74 -22.00 -13.62
C VAL A 341 -10.67 -21.32 -14.48
N VAL A 342 -9.39 -21.60 -14.26
CA VAL A 342 -8.29 -21.06 -15.08
C VAL A 342 -8.43 -21.49 -16.54
N LYS A 343 -8.65 -22.79 -16.80
CA LYS A 343 -8.82 -23.31 -18.16
C LYS A 343 -10.04 -22.72 -18.87
N ASP A 344 -11.17 -22.59 -18.16
CA ASP A 344 -12.37 -21.95 -18.69
C ASP A 344 -12.14 -20.47 -19.04
N GLN A 345 -11.45 -19.73 -18.17
CA GLN A 345 -11.15 -18.32 -18.45
C GLN A 345 -10.15 -18.18 -19.61
N LEU A 346 -9.16 -19.08 -19.73
CA LEU A 346 -8.24 -19.10 -20.87
C LEU A 346 -8.96 -19.38 -22.19
N ASP A 347 -9.89 -20.32 -22.22
CA ASP A 347 -10.71 -20.60 -23.41
C ASP A 347 -11.56 -19.37 -23.80
N LEU A 348 -12.17 -18.69 -22.83
CA LEU A 348 -12.90 -17.45 -23.06
C LEU A 348 -11.99 -16.33 -23.61
N LEU A 349 -10.77 -16.19 -23.10
CA LEU A 349 -9.80 -15.20 -23.59
C LEU A 349 -9.30 -15.53 -25.00
N ASN A 350 -9.05 -16.81 -25.30
CA ASN A 350 -8.69 -17.26 -26.64
C ASN A 350 -9.80 -16.97 -27.65
N LYS A 351 -11.07 -17.21 -27.28
CA LYS A 351 -12.23 -16.81 -28.09
C LYS A 351 -12.34 -15.30 -28.26
N LEU A 352 -12.03 -14.52 -27.23
CA LEU A 352 -12.04 -13.07 -27.31
C LEU A 352 -10.92 -12.52 -28.22
N PHE A 353 -9.75 -13.17 -28.22
CA PHE A 353 -8.57 -12.79 -29.00
C PHE A 353 -8.44 -13.52 -30.35
N HIS A 354 -9.41 -14.33 -30.78
CA HIS A 354 -9.28 -15.16 -31.99
C HIS A 354 -8.97 -14.38 -33.28
N LYS A 355 -9.30 -13.08 -33.34
CA LYS A 355 -9.01 -12.18 -34.48
C LYS A 355 -7.68 -11.43 -34.36
N PHE A 356 -6.96 -11.59 -33.24
CA PHE A 356 -5.73 -10.87 -32.94
C PHE A 356 -4.53 -11.83 -32.98
N ASP A 357 -3.47 -11.44 -33.70
CA ASP A 357 -2.22 -12.21 -33.77
C ASP A 357 -1.28 -11.86 -32.61
N ASN A 358 -1.15 -12.78 -31.65
CA ASN A 358 -0.26 -12.64 -30.50
C ASN A 358 1.09 -13.36 -30.66
N THR A 359 1.39 -13.94 -31.84
CA THR A 359 2.60 -14.76 -32.06
C THR A 359 3.90 -13.99 -31.79
N LYS A 360 3.93 -12.70 -32.11
CA LYS A 360 5.09 -11.82 -31.89
C LYS A 360 5.43 -11.61 -30.42
N TYR A 361 4.48 -11.81 -29.51
CA TYR A 361 4.77 -11.76 -28.08
C TYR A 361 5.62 -12.94 -27.63
N PHE A 362 5.36 -14.14 -28.16
CA PHE A 362 6.07 -15.36 -27.76
C PHE A 362 7.40 -15.54 -28.49
N ASN A 363 7.46 -15.16 -29.78
CA ASN A 363 8.60 -15.47 -30.65
C ASN A 363 9.43 -14.24 -31.08
N GLY A 364 8.97 -13.02 -30.77
CA GLY A 364 9.61 -11.78 -31.21
C GLY A 364 10.69 -11.23 -30.28
N THR A 365 11.44 -10.25 -30.78
CA THR A 365 12.41 -9.45 -30.02
C THR A 365 11.73 -8.63 -28.91
N PRO A 366 12.45 -8.18 -27.86
CA PRO A 366 11.85 -7.40 -26.77
C PRO A 366 11.05 -6.16 -27.20
N VAL A 367 11.42 -5.54 -28.32
CA VAL A 367 10.70 -4.39 -28.91
C VAL A 367 9.42 -4.86 -29.61
N GLU A 368 9.45 -5.98 -30.32
CA GLU A 368 8.27 -6.58 -30.95
C GLU A 368 7.28 -7.12 -29.92
N GLN A 369 7.77 -7.65 -28.79
CA GLN A 369 6.93 -8.07 -27.66
C GLN A 369 6.19 -6.87 -27.05
N LEU A 370 6.90 -5.75 -26.82
CA LEU A 370 6.28 -4.51 -26.34
C LEU A 370 5.25 -3.97 -27.32
N LYS A 371 5.58 -3.99 -28.62
CA LYS A 371 4.66 -3.57 -29.67
C LYS A 371 3.40 -4.43 -29.68
N CYS A 372 3.55 -5.74 -29.61
CA CYS A 372 2.44 -6.70 -29.56
C CYS A 372 1.54 -6.46 -28.33
N LEU A 373 2.13 -6.18 -27.16
CA LEU A 373 1.37 -5.85 -25.95
C LEU A 373 0.55 -4.56 -26.10
N ASN A 374 1.14 -3.52 -26.70
CA ASN A 374 0.44 -2.26 -26.96
C ASN A 374 -0.68 -2.43 -27.99
N GLU A 375 -0.43 -3.17 -29.07
CA GLU A 375 -1.43 -3.54 -30.08
C GLU A 375 -2.57 -4.38 -29.47
N SER A 376 -2.25 -5.25 -28.49
CA SER A 376 -3.25 -6.04 -27.75
C SER A 376 -4.11 -5.18 -26.83
N ALA A 377 -3.50 -4.22 -26.13
CA ALA A 377 -4.23 -3.28 -25.28
C ALA A 377 -5.13 -2.37 -26.12
N GLU A 378 -4.69 -1.98 -27.31
CA GLU A 378 -5.48 -1.22 -28.29
C GLU A 378 -6.68 -2.05 -28.79
N PHE A 379 -6.46 -3.33 -29.14
CA PHE A 379 -7.52 -4.24 -29.56
C PHE A 379 -8.62 -4.42 -28.50
N VAL A 380 -8.25 -4.58 -27.23
CA VAL A 380 -9.23 -4.73 -26.14
C VAL A 380 -10.04 -3.45 -25.92
N GLN A 381 -9.47 -2.28 -26.24
CA GLN A 381 -10.09 -0.97 -26.05
C GLN A 381 -10.96 -0.52 -27.23
N LEU A 382 -11.18 -1.37 -28.25
CA LEU A 382 -12.04 -1.06 -29.40
C LEU A 382 -13.47 -0.69 -28.98
N THR A 383 -14.01 -1.36 -27.95
CA THR A 383 -15.32 -1.02 -27.38
C THR A 383 -15.29 -1.13 -25.86
N GLN A 384 -16.13 -0.35 -25.17
CA GLN A 384 -16.23 -0.39 -23.72
C GLN A 384 -16.75 -1.76 -23.21
N GLU A 385 -17.62 -2.41 -23.98
CA GLU A 385 -18.11 -3.76 -23.67
C GLU A 385 -17.00 -4.80 -23.75
N LEU A 386 -16.18 -4.77 -24.81
CA LEU A 386 -15.04 -5.67 -24.98
C LEU A 386 -14.02 -5.49 -23.86
N GLU A 387 -13.72 -4.25 -23.51
CA GLU A 387 -12.83 -3.90 -22.41
C GLU A 387 -13.34 -4.41 -21.06
N LYS A 388 -14.60 -4.11 -20.71
CA LYS A 388 -15.22 -4.58 -19.47
C LYS A 388 -15.21 -6.10 -19.38
N ARG A 389 -15.55 -6.77 -20.48
CA ARG A 389 -15.57 -8.23 -20.58
C ARG A 389 -14.17 -8.83 -20.41
N PHE A 390 -13.17 -8.28 -21.09
CA PHE A 390 -11.77 -8.69 -20.92
C PHE A 390 -11.31 -8.52 -19.47
N MET A 391 -11.51 -7.33 -18.89
CA MET A 391 -11.10 -7.02 -17.52
C MET A 391 -11.74 -7.98 -16.49
N TYR A 392 -13.01 -8.34 -16.68
CA TYR A 392 -13.72 -9.30 -15.84
C TYR A 392 -13.14 -10.72 -15.95
N ILE A 393 -12.90 -11.21 -17.17
CA ILE A 393 -12.37 -12.55 -17.40
C ILE A 393 -10.95 -12.68 -16.83
N VAL A 394 -10.07 -11.70 -17.10
CA VAL A 394 -8.69 -11.73 -16.57
C VAL A 394 -8.67 -11.56 -15.05
N LYS A 395 -9.64 -10.84 -14.44
CA LYS A 395 -9.79 -10.78 -12.98
C LYS A 395 -10.05 -12.17 -12.40
N ARG A 396 -11.02 -12.91 -12.94
CA ARG A 396 -11.32 -14.28 -12.51
C ARG A 396 -10.17 -15.25 -12.76
N LEU A 397 -9.53 -15.13 -13.93
CA LEU A 397 -8.33 -15.91 -14.27
C LEU A 397 -7.25 -15.72 -13.22
N LYS A 398 -6.92 -14.46 -12.89
CA LYS A 398 -5.88 -14.13 -11.91
C LYS A 398 -6.20 -14.74 -10.55
N SER A 399 -7.40 -14.50 -10.02
CA SER A 399 -7.79 -15.02 -8.70
C SER A 399 -7.72 -16.54 -8.59
N ALA A 400 -8.10 -17.27 -9.65
CA ALA A 400 -8.00 -18.72 -9.67
C ALA A 400 -6.55 -19.20 -9.88
N TYR A 401 -5.79 -18.53 -10.76
CA TYR A 401 -4.39 -18.86 -11.01
C TYR A 401 -3.51 -18.63 -9.78
N ASP A 402 -3.78 -17.60 -8.98
CA ASP A 402 -3.07 -17.34 -7.73
C ASP A 402 -3.24 -18.51 -6.72
N ILE A 403 -4.30 -19.32 -6.84
CA ILE A 403 -4.57 -20.50 -5.98
C ILE A 403 -3.90 -21.77 -6.53
N CYS A 404 -3.81 -21.92 -7.86
CA CYS A 404 -3.37 -23.17 -8.49
C CYS A 404 -2.09 -23.08 -9.32
N SER A 405 -1.41 -21.92 -9.35
CA SER A 405 -0.16 -21.70 -10.11
C SER A 405 0.91 -22.74 -9.78
N GLY A 406 0.95 -23.19 -8.52
CA GLY A 406 1.88 -24.17 -7.95
C GLY A 406 1.59 -25.65 -8.25
N SER A 407 0.43 -25.97 -8.85
CA SER A 407 -0.01 -27.38 -9.04
C SER A 407 0.75 -28.17 -10.10
N GLY A 408 1.71 -27.57 -10.81
CA GLY A 408 2.45 -28.22 -11.91
C GLY A 408 1.60 -28.63 -13.13
N VAL A 409 0.27 -28.42 -13.10
CA VAL A 409 -0.67 -28.84 -14.15
C VAL A 409 -0.57 -28.01 -15.43
N PHE A 410 -0.07 -26.77 -15.33
CA PHE A 410 0.05 -25.86 -16.48
C PHE A 410 1.38 -26.02 -17.20
N THR A 411 1.32 -26.19 -18.51
CA THR A 411 2.50 -26.21 -19.38
C THR A 411 3.19 -24.84 -19.42
N GLY A 412 4.47 -24.80 -19.79
CA GLY A 412 5.21 -23.54 -19.95
C GLY A 412 4.53 -22.57 -20.93
N GLN A 413 3.91 -23.10 -21.99
CA GLN A 413 3.15 -22.31 -22.95
C GLN A 413 1.87 -21.70 -22.35
N GLU A 414 1.12 -22.46 -21.54
CA GLU A 414 -0.06 -21.95 -20.86
C GLU A 414 0.31 -20.85 -19.85
N ARG A 415 1.41 -21.04 -19.09
CA ARG A 415 1.93 -20.01 -18.17
C ARG A 415 2.29 -18.72 -18.91
N ASP A 416 2.99 -18.82 -20.05
CA ASP A 416 3.34 -17.65 -20.88
C ASP A 416 2.09 -16.92 -21.40
N VAL A 417 1.03 -17.64 -21.79
CA VAL A 417 -0.24 -17.07 -22.24
C VAL A 417 -0.99 -16.37 -21.10
N ILE A 418 -0.99 -16.96 -19.89
CA ILE A 418 -1.56 -16.32 -18.69
C ILE A 418 -0.85 -15.00 -18.42
N HIS A 419 0.50 -15.00 -18.44
CA HIS A 419 1.29 -13.79 -18.21
C HIS A 419 1.10 -12.72 -19.31
N PHE A 420 0.89 -13.13 -20.56
CA PHE A 420 0.52 -12.22 -21.65
C PHE A 420 -0.77 -11.44 -21.30
N TYR A 421 -1.85 -12.13 -20.92
CA TYR A 421 -3.11 -11.47 -20.59
C TYR A 421 -3.02 -10.59 -19.33
N LEU A 422 -2.24 -11.01 -18.32
CA LEU A 422 -1.96 -10.19 -17.14
C LEU A 422 -1.20 -8.90 -17.49
N ALA A 423 -0.25 -8.97 -18.44
CA ALA A 423 0.49 -7.81 -18.93
C ALA A 423 -0.42 -6.84 -19.71
N VAL A 424 -1.28 -7.35 -20.59
CA VAL A 424 -2.27 -6.53 -21.31
C VAL A 424 -3.23 -5.85 -20.33
N ARG A 425 -3.73 -6.57 -19.31
CA ARG A 425 -4.54 -6.01 -18.23
C ARG A 425 -3.82 -4.86 -17.52
N ALA A 426 -2.54 -5.03 -17.21
CA ALA A 426 -1.76 -4.00 -16.52
C ALA A 426 -1.60 -2.72 -17.36
N ILE A 427 -1.45 -2.85 -18.69
CA ILE A 427 -1.37 -1.69 -19.61
C ILE A 427 -2.71 -0.96 -19.65
N ILE A 428 -3.82 -1.67 -19.87
CA ILE A 428 -5.17 -1.08 -19.91
C ILE A 428 -5.48 -0.38 -18.59
N TYR A 429 -5.18 -1.05 -17.46
CA TYR A 429 -5.44 -0.50 -16.14
C TYR A 429 -4.72 0.82 -15.87
N LYS A 430 -3.45 0.94 -16.29
CA LYS A 430 -2.66 2.19 -16.22
C LYS A 430 -3.25 3.32 -17.08
N LEU A 431 -3.95 2.97 -18.15
CA LEU A 431 -4.59 3.92 -19.07
C LEU A 431 -5.98 4.37 -18.59
N THR A 432 -6.76 3.49 -17.95
CA THR A 432 -8.21 3.69 -17.71
C THR A 432 -8.58 4.20 -16.34
N LYS A 433 -7.95 3.71 -15.28
CA LYS A 433 -8.05 4.33 -13.96
C LYS A 433 -6.78 5.16 -13.81
N GLY A 434 -6.92 6.43 -13.41
CA GLY A 434 -5.77 7.26 -13.04
C GLY A 434 -4.76 6.45 -12.25
N VAL A 435 -3.47 6.71 -12.47
CA VAL A 435 -2.31 5.94 -11.97
C VAL A 435 -2.74 5.18 -10.72
N ALA A 436 -2.96 3.86 -10.85
CA ALA A 436 -3.20 3.03 -9.68
C ALA A 436 -2.10 3.41 -8.70
N PRO A 437 -2.44 3.90 -7.49
CA PRO A 437 -1.50 4.67 -6.73
C PRO A 437 -0.24 3.84 -6.60
N ASP A 438 0.84 4.34 -7.19
CA ASP A 438 2.12 3.69 -7.03
C ASP A 438 2.48 3.71 -5.53
N ALA A 439 3.54 3.02 -5.15
CA ALA A 439 3.95 3.01 -3.76
C ALA A 439 4.05 4.44 -3.18
N ALA A 440 4.49 5.44 -3.97
CA ALA A 440 4.58 6.82 -3.53
C ALA A 440 3.20 7.50 -3.35
N GLN A 441 2.26 7.28 -4.26
CA GLN A 441 0.89 7.82 -4.18
C GLN A 441 0.08 7.17 -3.04
N MET A 442 0.22 5.86 -2.82
CA MET A 442 -0.37 5.18 -1.66
C MET A 442 0.22 5.75 -0.35
N ASN A 443 1.55 5.92 -0.30
CA ASN A 443 2.22 6.48 0.86
C ASN A 443 1.82 7.94 1.14
N ASN A 444 1.55 8.75 0.11
CA ASN A 444 1.05 10.12 0.28
C ASN A 444 -0.41 10.16 0.76
N LYS A 445 -1.26 9.23 0.29
CA LYS A 445 -2.64 9.16 0.76
C LYS A 445 -2.74 8.70 2.21
N VAL A 446 -1.94 7.68 2.57
CA VAL A 446 -1.79 7.24 3.96
C VAL A 446 -1.19 8.37 4.82
N ARG A 447 -0.23 9.15 4.30
CA ARG A 447 0.30 10.36 4.96
C ARG A 447 -0.80 11.38 5.29
N GLN A 448 -1.68 11.69 4.34
CA GLN A 448 -2.81 12.60 4.58
C GLN A 448 -3.76 12.04 5.66
N MET A 449 -4.14 10.76 5.57
CA MET A 449 -5.02 10.14 6.56
C MET A 449 -4.43 10.14 7.98
N LEU A 450 -3.09 10.07 8.09
CA LEU A 450 -2.35 10.18 9.34
C LEU A 450 -2.24 11.63 9.82
N GLN A 451 -2.07 12.59 8.91
CA GLN A 451 -2.02 14.01 9.23
C GLN A 451 -3.38 14.49 9.78
N ASP A 452 -4.47 14.08 9.14
CA ASP A 452 -5.85 14.27 9.61
C ASP A 452 -6.12 13.55 10.96
N ALA A 453 -5.21 12.70 11.46
CA ALA A 453 -5.31 12.04 12.77
C ALA A 453 -4.70 12.85 13.88
N ILE A 454 -3.58 13.48 13.57
CA ILE A 454 -2.76 14.25 14.49
C ILE A 454 -3.37 15.64 14.67
N GLU A 455 -4.03 16.18 13.64
CA GLU A 455 -4.70 17.49 13.67
C GLU A 455 -5.98 17.55 14.54
N SER A 456 -6.46 16.41 15.08
CA SER A 456 -7.62 16.39 15.99
C SER A 456 -7.28 16.61 17.48
N GLU A 457 -5.99 16.74 17.83
CA GLU A 457 -5.53 17.29 19.12
C GLU A 457 -4.62 18.48 18.81
N GLY A 458 -5.21 19.67 18.66
CA GLY A 458 -4.57 20.82 18.01
C GLY A 458 -3.26 21.31 18.65
N VAL A 459 -2.33 21.75 17.78
CA VAL A 459 -1.70 23.09 17.71
C VAL A 459 -1.08 23.24 16.31
N GLU A 460 -1.32 24.37 15.66
CA GLU A 460 -0.78 24.77 14.35
C GLU A 460 0.72 25.13 14.36
N GLU A 461 1.30 25.01 13.15
CA GLU A 461 2.58 25.56 12.66
C GLU A 461 3.90 24.90 13.10
N ILE A 462 4.52 24.20 12.15
CA ILE A 462 5.79 24.56 11.48
C ILE A 462 6.17 23.37 10.58
N PHE A 463 5.96 23.48 9.26
CA PHE A 463 6.77 22.89 8.18
C PHE A 463 6.25 23.42 6.83
N LYS A 464 6.35 24.74 6.63
CA LYS A 464 6.57 25.31 5.30
C LYS A 464 8.08 25.38 5.11
N LEU A 465 8.68 24.41 4.41
CA LEU A 465 9.93 24.57 3.66
C LEU A 465 10.35 23.23 3.08
N GLY A 466 10.34 23.15 1.75
CA GLY A 466 11.01 22.10 0.98
C GLY A 466 10.11 21.24 0.10
N ASP A 467 9.29 21.85 -0.76
CA ASP A 467 8.76 21.19 -1.95
C ASP A 467 9.09 22.03 -3.19
N ASP A 468 10.39 22.27 -3.40
CA ASP A 468 10.91 22.74 -4.69
C ASP A 468 11.36 21.52 -5.50
N GLY A 469 10.44 21.02 -6.32
CA GLY A 469 10.70 19.87 -7.19
C GLY A 469 9.50 19.36 -7.99
N ALA A 470 8.33 20.00 -7.92
CA ALA A 470 7.30 19.79 -8.91
C ALA A 470 7.67 20.58 -10.17
N THR A 471 8.09 19.88 -11.22
CA THR A 471 7.83 20.40 -12.56
C THR A 471 6.31 20.40 -12.69
N GLU A 472 5.68 21.55 -12.41
CA GLU A 472 4.32 21.80 -12.87
C GLU A 472 4.34 21.61 -14.38
N VAL A 473 3.95 20.43 -14.84
CA VAL A 473 3.72 20.20 -16.26
C VAL A 473 2.52 21.09 -16.58
N ASP A 474 2.79 22.22 -17.23
CA ASP A 474 1.74 23.03 -17.82
C ASP A 474 0.98 22.16 -18.81
N ILE A 475 -0.19 21.71 -18.36
CA ILE A 475 -1.08 20.82 -19.10
C ILE A 475 -1.44 21.49 -20.44
N PHE A 476 -1.46 22.84 -20.47
CA PHE A 476 -1.80 23.70 -21.62
C PHE A 476 -0.63 24.05 -22.53
N SER A 477 0.56 23.49 -22.31
CA SER A 477 1.72 23.73 -23.18
C SER A 477 1.57 23.08 -24.56
N ASP A 478 1.90 23.85 -25.61
CA ASP A 478 1.84 23.38 -27.00
C ASP A 478 2.81 22.21 -27.26
N ASP A 479 3.91 22.16 -26.50
CA ASP A 479 4.88 21.05 -26.50
C ASP A 479 4.29 19.71 -26.01
N TYR A 480 3.32 19.74 -25.10
CA TYR A 480 2.67 18.54 -24.58
C TYR A 480 1.62 18.00 -25.57
N MET A 481 0.87 18.90 -26.22
CA MET A 481 -0.04 18.53 -27.31
C MET A 481 0.70 17.92 -28.50
N ALA A 482 1.85 18.48 -28.88
CA ALA A 482 2.71 17.93 -29.92
C ALA A 482 3.25 16.51 -29.61
N LYS A 483 3.31 16.12 -28.33
CA LYS A 483 3.64 14.73 -27.93
C LYS A 483 2.45 13.80 -28.06
N ILE A 484 1.24 14.27 -27.75
CA ILE A 484 0.00 13.50 -27.88
C ILE A 484 -0.32 13.22 -29.35
N ASP A 485 -0.05 14.15 -30.26
CA ASP A 485 -0.22 13.96 -31.70
C ASP A 485 0.73 12.93 -32.31
N LYS A 486 1.85 12.63 -31.64
CA LYS A 486 2.80 11.59 -32.06
C LYS A 486 2.37 10.18 -31.63
N ILE A 487 1.31 10.04 -30.83
CA ILE A 487 0.79 8.74 -30.39
C ILE A 487 0.12 8.05 -31.58
N LYS A 488 0.73 6.97 -32.06
CA LYS A 488 0.25 6.16 -33.19
C LYS A 488 -0.90 5.19 -32.85
N LEU A 489 -1.36 5.19 -31.60
CA LEU A 489 -2.40 4.29 -31.07
C LEU A 489 -3.68 5.11 -30.81
N PRO A 490 -4.68 5.06 -31.69
CA PRO A 490 -5.80 6.01 -31.69
C PRO A 490 -6.73 5.90 -30.47
N ASN A 491 -7.13 4.70 -30.04
CA ASN A 491 -7.98 4.50 -28.86
C ASN A 491 -7.23 4.90 -27.58
N THR A 492 -5.93 4.58 -27.52
CA THR A 492 -5.04 5.03 -26.44
C THR A 492 -4.92 6.56 -26.40
N LYS A 493 -4.76 7.23 -27.56
CA LYS A 493 -4.70 8.70 -27.68
C LYS A 493 -5.97 9.33 -27.12
N ILE A 494 -7.13 8.79 -27.50
CA ILE A 494 -8.45 9.27 -27.06
C ILE A 494 -8.59 9.20 -25.53
N LYS A 495 -8.24 8.09 -24.90
CA LYS A 495 -8.34 7.96 -23.43
C LYS A 495 -7.42 8.92 -22.69
N LEU A 496 -6.22 9.14 -23.20
CA LEU A 496 -5.29 10.11 -22.63
C LEU A 496 -5.85 11.53 -22.73
N LEU A 497 -6.41 11.90 -23.88
CA LEU A 497 -7.06 13.19 -24.09
C LEU A 497 -8.26 13.39 -23.16
N GLN A 498 -9.13 12.37 -23.01
CA GLN A 498 -10.24 12.41 -22.04
C GLN A 498 -9.73 12.66 -20.61
N LYS A 499 -8.70 11.94 -20.18
CA LYS A 499 -8.15 12.08 -18.82
C LYS A 499 -7.53 13.46 -18.59
N LEU A 500 -6.84 14.00 -19.58
CA LEU A 500 -6.24 15.34 -19.51
C LEU A 500 -7.32 16.42 -19.45
N LEU A 501 -8.32 16.32 -20.32
CA LEU A 501 -9.44 17.25 -20.33
C LEU A 501 -10.22 17.19 -19.00
N ALA A 502 -10.50 16.00 -18.46
CA ALA A 502 -11.13 15.85 -17.15
C ALA A 502 -10.33 16.53 -16.03
N LYS A 503 -9.00 16.38 -16.03
CA LYS A 503 -8.13 17.04 -15.06
C LYS A 503 -8.17 18.57 -15.22
N ALA A 504 -8.07 19.06 -16.45
CA ALA A 504 -8.13 20.49 -16.74
C ALA A 504 -9.49 21.11 -16.34
N ILE A 505 -10.59 20.39 -16.58
CA ILE A 505 -11.93 20.79 -16.14
C ILE A 505 -12.02 20.79 -14.62
N ASP A 506 -11.45 19.79 -13.93
CA ASP A 506 -11.44 19.75 -12.46
C ASP A 506 -10.63 20.89 -11.86
N ASP A 507 -9.48 21.22 -12.44
CA ASP A 507 -8.65 22.36 -12.00
C ASP A 507 -9.39 23.70 -12.20
N ILE A 508 -10.14 23.86 -13.29
CA ILE A 508 -11.01 25.03 -13.48
C ILE A 508 -12.18 25.01 -12.50
N LYS A 509 -12.79 23.85 -12.24
CA LYS A 509 -13.94 23.72 -11.33
C LYS A 509 -13.62 24.13 -9.89
N LYS A 510 -12.36 24.02 -9.46
CA LYS A 510 -11.89 24.52 -8.15
C LYS A 510 -11.99 26.04 -8.03
N VAL A 511 -11.84 26.76 -9.15
CA VAL A 511 -11.87 28.23 -9.18
C VAL A 511 -13.18 28.76 -9.74
N ASN A 512 -13.72 28.19 -10.80
CA ASN A 512 -14.96 28.59 -11.43
C ASN A 512 -15.88 27.39 -11.59
N LYS A 513 -16.79 27.23 -10.62
CA LYS A 513 -17.66 26.05 -10.52
C LYS A 513 -18.63 25.95 -11.70
N ILE A 514 -19.20 27.08 -12.15
CA ILE A 514 -20.18 27.12 -13.24
C ILE A 514 -19.53 26.67 -14.55
N THR A 515 -18.40 27.28 -14.90
CA THR A 515 -17.65 26.93 -16.12
C THR A 515 -17.18 25.47 -16.08
N GLY A 516 -16.68 25.00 -14.92
CA GLY A 516 -16.32 23.60 -14.74
C GLY A 516 -17.48 22.63 -14.96
N ILE A 517 -18.69 22.97 -14.52
CA ILE A 517 -19.91 22.15 -14.72
C ILE A 517 -20.33 22.13 -16.20
N ASP A 518 -20.29 23.26 -16.90
CA ASP A 518 -20.63 23.34 -18.32
C ASP A 518 -19.71 22.46 -19.17
N PHE A 519 -18.40 22.63 -19.02
CA PHE A 519 -17.42 21.83 -19.75
C PHE A 519 -17.48 20.34 -19.37
N SER A 520 -17.82 20.00 -18.11
CA SER A 520 -18.06 18.62 -17.70
C SER A 520 -19.22 17.98 -18.49
N LYS A 521 -20.33 18.71 -18.69
CA LYS A 521 -21.47 18.22 -19.47
C LYS A 521 -21.13 18.03 -20.95
N ARG A 522 -20.41 18.98 -21.53
CA ARG A 522 -19.96 18.92 -22.93
C ARG A 522 -18.99 17.75 -23.16
N MET A 523 -18.06 17.55 -22.23
CA MET A 523 -17.17 16.38 -22.24
C MET A 523 -17.96 15.08 -22.10
N GLN A 524 -18.94 15.01 -21.20
CA GLN A 524 -19.76 13.80 -21.01
C GLN A 524 -20.53 13.45 -22.28
N PHE A 525 -21.13 14.45 -22.95
CA PHE A 525 -21.84 14.23 -24.23
C PHE A 525 -20.93 13.64 -25.31
N ILE A 526 -19.70 14.16 -25.43
CA ILE A 526 -18.67 13.63 -26.33
C ILE A 526 -18.35 12.18 -25.93
N VAL A 527 -18.03 11.92 -24.65
CA VAL A 527 -17.71 10.57 -24.14
C VAL A 527 -18.85 9.56 -24.36
N ASP A 528 -20.11 9.95 -24.19
CA ASP A 528 -21.27 9.07 -24.41
C ASP A 528 -21.42 8.71 -25.88
N LYS A 529 -21.26 9.68 -26.79
CA LYS A 529 -21.21 9.46 -28.25
C LYS A 529 -20.08 8.50 -28.65
N TYR A 530 -18.95 8.51 -27.94
CA TYR A 530 -17.88 7.53 -28.12
C TYR A 530 -18.21 6.13 -27.58
N ASN A 531 -18.85 6.06 -26.41
CA ASN A 531 -19.16 4.79 -25.77
C ASN A 531 -20.29 4.01 -26.47
N GLU A 532 -21.22 4.70 -27.14
CA GLU A 532 -22.37 4.10 -27.83
C GLU A 532 -22.05 3.51 -29.22
N ARG A 533 -20.77 3.42 -29.60
CA ARG A 533 -20.35 2.91 -30.91
C ARG A 533 -20.69 1.44 -31.09
N LYS A 534 -21.27 1.11 -32.25
CA LYS A 534 -21.55 -0.27 -32.67
C LYS A 534 -20.32 -0.88 -33.34
N GLU A 535 -20.19 -2.21 -33.28
CA GLU A 535 -19.07 -2.96 -33.90
C GLU A 535 -18.81 -2.62 -35.38
N ASN A 536 -19.84 -2.21 -36.13
CA ASN A 536 -19.72 -1.86 -37.55
C ASN A 536 -19.06 -0.50 -37.82
N ASP A 537 -19.06 0.43 -36.85
CA ASP A 537 -18.44 1.76 -36.99
C ASP A 537 -16.95 1.76 -36.60
N VAL A 538 -16.45 0.67 -35.99
CA VAL A 538 -15.07 0.50 -35.49
C VAL A 538 -14.03 0.49 -36.62
N LEU A 539 -14.43 0.17 -37.85
CA LEU A 539 -13.52 0.05 -39.01
C LEU A 539 -13.29 1.37 -39.77
N ARG A 540 -13.93 2.48 -39.37
CA ARG A 540 -13.78 3.80 -40.04
C ARG A 540 -12.85 4.70 -39.23
N SER A 541 -11.62 4.89 -39.72
CA SER A 541 -10.60 5.77 -39.09
C SER A 541 -11.11 7.21 -38.90
N GLU A 542 -11.93 7.70 -39.83
CA GLU A 542 -12.55 9.04 -39.80
C GLU A 542 -13.31 9.31 -38.49
N VAL A 543 -13.99 8.30 -37.93
CA VAL A 543 -14.80 8.44 -36.70
C VAL A 543 -13.93 8.58 -35.43
N LEU A 544 -12.69 8.07 -35.47
CA LEU A 544 -11.73 8.24 -34.37
C LEU A 544 -11.03 9.61 -34.45
N GLU A 545 -10.77 10.08 -35.67
CA GLU A 545 -10.22 11.42 -35.92
C GLU A 545 -11.22 12.50 -35.54
N ASP A 546 -12.48 12.42 -36.00
CA ASP A 546 -13.56 13.34 -35.63
C ASP A 546 -13.71 13.49 -34.11
N PHE A 547 -13.59 12.37 -33.39
CA PHE A 547 -13.69 12.37 -31.93
C PHE A 547 -12.48 12.99 -31.23
N THR A 548 -11.30 12.72 -31.77
CA THR A 548 -10.05 13.31 -31.29
C THR A 548 -10.11 14.83 -31.46
N ASP A 549 -10.59 15.28 -32.62
CA ASP A 549 -10.76 16.69 -32.94
C ASP A 549 -11.82 17.34 -32.05
N GLU A 550 -12.97 16.70 -31.80
CA GLU A 550 -13.99 17.20 -30.86
C GLU A 550 -13.43 17.39 -29.43
N ILE A 551 -12.59 16.48 -28.94
CA ILE A 551 -11.94 16.64 -27.61
C ILE A 551 -10.88 17.74 -27.64
N ILE A 552 -10.09 17.85 -28.72
CA ILE A 552 -9.07 18.89 -28.89
C ILE A 552 -9.72 20.27 -28.98
N ASP A 553 -10.83 20.39 -29.70
CA ASP A 553 -11.61 21.63 -29.81
C ASP A 553 -12.19 22.03 -28.45
N LEU A 554 -12.74 21.07 -27.70
CA LEU A 554 -13.24 21.34 -26.34
C LEU A 554 -12.10 21.75 -25.41
N TYR A 555 -10.90 21.19 -25.60
CA TYR A 555 -9.69 21.57 -24.88
C TYR A 555 -9.24 23.00 -25.18
N TYR A 556 -9.18 23.40 -26.46
CA TYR A 556 -8.84 24.77 -26.84
C TYR A 556 -9.91 25.77 -26.41
N ALA A 557 -11.19 25.39 -26.46
CA ALA A 557 -12.28 26.19 -25.91
C ALA A 557 -12.11 26.41 -24.40
N LEU A 558 -11.71 25.37 -23.66
CA LEU A 558 -11.44 25.46 -22.22
C LEU A 558 -10.23 26.37 -21.93
N LYS A 559 -9.15 26.26 -22.71
CA LYS A 559 -7.96 27.12 -22.61
C LYS A 559 -8.32 28.58 -22.87
N LYS A 560 -9.09 28.85 -23.92
CA LYS A 560 -9.57 30.20 -24.25
C LYS A 560 -10.45 30.77 -23.14
N GLU A 561 -11.38 29.98 -22.61
CA GLU A 561 -12.23 30.41 -21.50
C GLU A 561 -11.41 30.69 -20.24
N LYS A 562 -10.41 29.86 -19.96
CA LYS A 562 -9.45 30.09 -18.87
C LYS A 562 -8.69 31.40 -19.05
N ASP A 563 -8.28 31.77 -20.25
CA ASP A 563 -7.53 33.02 -20.48
C ASP A 563 -8.42 34.28 -20.63
N SER A 564 -9.74 34.11 -20.72
CA SER A 564 -10.70 35.20 -20.99
C SER A 564 -10.75 36.30 -19.92
N PHE A 565 -10.28 36.03 -18.70
CA PHE A 565 -10.15 37.06 -17.65
C PHE A 565 -9.17 38.18 -18.07
N LYS A 566 -8.13 37.84 -18.86
CA LYS A 566 -7.13 38.79 -19.34
C LYS A 566 -7.75 39.84 -20.26
N ASP A 567 -8.69 39.42 -21.10
CA ASP A 567 -9.40 40.30 -22.03
C ASP A 567 -10.37 41.23 -21.30
N LEU A 568 -10.86 40.81 -20.13
CA LEU A 568 -11.78 41.56 -19.26
C LEU A 568 -11.04 42.46 -18.25
N GLY A 569 -9.71 42.37 -18.15
CA GLY A 569 -8.91 43.16 -17.21
C GLY A 569 -9.11 42.82 -15.74
N ILE A 570 -9.69 41.64 -15.45
CA ILE A 570 -9.97 41.13 -14.09
C ILE A 570 -9.13 39.91 -13.80
N ASP A 571 -8.99 39.53 -12.53
CA ASP A 571 -8.32 38.30 -12.15
C ASP A 571 -9.20 37.05 -12.27
N PHE A 572 -8.60 35.87 -12.11
CA PHE A 572 -9.27 34.60 -12.32
C PHE A 572 -10.34 34.30 -11.26
N GLU A 573 -10.22 34.84 -10.04
CA GLU A 573 -11.22 34.71 -8.99
C GLU A 573 -12.40 35.66 -9.25
N GLU A 574 -12.13 36.90 -9.68
CA GLU A 574 -13.13 37.89 -10.11
C GLU A 574 -13.96 37.37 -11.30
N LYS A 575 -13.31 36.69 -12.26
CA LYS A 575 -13.99 36.06 -13.40
C LYS A 575 -15.02 35.00 -12.97
N ALA A 576 -14.76 34.27 -11.89
CA ALA A 576 -15.72 33.28 -11.39
C ALA A 576 -17.01 33.94 -10.89
N PHE A 577 -16.90 35.06 -10.17
CA PHE A 577 -18.06 35.85 -9.74
C PHE A 577 -18.76 36.51 -10.92
N TYR A 578 -18.01 37.06 -11.88
CA TYR A 578 -18.56 37.59 -13.13
C TYR A 578 -19.41 36.57 -13.88
N ASP A 579 -18.92 35.32 -14.01
CA ASP A 579 -19.65 34.26 -14.72
C ASP A 579 -20.93 33.83 -14.00
N ILE A 580 -20.92 33.85 -12.66
CA ILE A 580 -22.13 33.64 -11.84
C ILE A 580 -23.16 34.73 -12.12
N LEU A 581 -22.74 36.00 -12.02
CA LEU A 581 -23.62 37.15 -12.24
C LEU A 581 -24.15 37.20 -13.69
N LYS A 582 -23.31 36.86 -14.68
CA LYS A 582 -23.71 36.78 -16.08
C LYS A 582 -24.72 35.65 -16.33
N THR A 583 -24.45 34.47 -15.77
CA THR A 583 -25.34 33.30 -15.90
C THR A 583 -26.71 33.57 -15.28
N LEU A 584 -26.74 34.24 -14.12
CA LEU A 584 -27.98 34.62 -13.44
C LEU A 584 -28.75 35.69 -14.22
N ALA A 585 -28.07 36.69 -14.79
CA ALA A 585 -28.69 37.71 -15.64
C ALA A 585 -29.38 37.09 -16.87
N ILE A 586 -28.72 36.12 -17.53
CA ILE A 586 -29.26 35.36 -18.65
C ILE A 586 -30.45 34.49 -18.20
N LYS A 587 -30.32 33.77 -17.08
CA LYS A 587 -31.35 32.86 -16.56
C LYS A 587 -32.65 33.61 -16.21
N TYR A 588 -32.54 34.83 -15.72
CA TYR A 588 -33.68 35.66 -15.31
C TYR A 588 -34.08 36.70 -16.36
N ASP A 589 -33.50 36.64 -17.56
CA ASP A 589 -33.83 37.44 -18.74
C ASP A 589 -33.86 38.96 -18.46
N PHE A 590 -32.82 39.48 -17.81
CA PHE A 590 -32.63 40.92 -17.61
C PHE A 590 -31.29 41.42 -18.14
N ALA A 591 -31.30 42.63 -18.70
CA ALA A 591 -30.12 43.27 -19.23
C ALA A 591 -29.38 44.04 -18.13
N TYR A 592 -28.12 43.70 -17.90
CA TYR A 592 -27.22 44.44 -17.00
C TYR A 592 -25.91 44.75 -17.77
N PRO A 593 -25.42 46.00 -17.79
CA PRO A 593 -24.24 46.37 -18.57
C PRO A 593 -22.99 45.57 -18.19
N GLU A 594 -22.19 45.14 -19.19
CA GLU A 594 -20.99 44.32 -18.93
C GLU A 594 -19.96 45.06 -18.07
N ASP A 595 -19.76 46.36 -18.26
CA ASP A 595 -18.86 47.17 -17.41
C ASP A 595 -19.31 47.19 -15.94
N LYS A 596 -20.63 47.18 -15.70
CA LYS A 596 -21.19 47.10 -14.34
C LYS A 596 -21.09 45.69 -13.76
N LEU A 597 -21.20 44.63 -14.57
CA LEU A 597 -20.97 43.25 -14.11
C LEU A 597 -19.53 43.06 -13.64
N ILE A 598 -18.57 43.64 -14.37
CA ILE A 598 -17.15 43.59 -14.03
C ILE A 598 -16.93 44.28 -12.67
N HIS A 599 -17.40 45.51 -12.51
CA HIS A 599 -17.30 46.24 -11.25
C HIS A 599 -17.93 45.48 -10.09
N LEU A 600 -19.15 44.98 -10.29
CA LEU A 600 -19.88 44.21 -9.27
C LEU A 600 -19.14 42.92 -8.88
N ALA A 601 -18.50 42.23 -9.83
CA ALA A 601 -17.71 41.04 -9.54
C ALA A 601 -16.47 41.35 -8.67
N GLN A 602 -15.84 42.51 -8.88
CA GLN A 602 -14.72 42.99 -8.08
C GLN A 602 -15.17 43.32 -6.65
N GLU A 603 -16.28 44.05 -6.49
CA GLU A 603 -16.83 44.38 -5.18
C GLU A 603 -17.29 43.13 -4.41
N VAL A 604 -17.91 42.16 -5.10
CA VAL A 604 -18.31 40.87 -4.51
C VAL A 604 -17.08 40.12 -4.00
N LYS A 605 -15.97 40.15 -4.75
CA LYS A 605 -14.71 39.55 -4.30
C LYS A 605 -14.19 40.23 -3.03
N GLU A 606 -14.16 41.55 -2.96
CA GLU A 606 -13.68 42.27 -1.79
C GLU A 606 -14.48 41.92 -0.52
N VAL A 607 -15.81 41.87 -0.64
CA VAL A 607 -16.71 41.48 0.45
C VAL A 607 -16.48 40.02 0.88
N VAL A 608 -16.32 39.11 -0.08
CA VAL A 608 -16.04 37.70 0.21
C VAL A 608 -14.67 37.55 0.87
N ASP A 609 -13.63 38.18 0.35
CA ASP A 609 -12.27 38.11 0.91
C ASP A 609 -12.21 38.68 2.32
N ASP A 610 -12.95 39.75 2.63
CA ASP A 610 -12.97 40.31 3.98
C ASP A 610 -13.53 39.33 5.02
N LYS A 611 -14.64 38.66 4.71
CA LYS A 611 -15.23 37.66 5.61
C LYS A 611 -14.51 36.31 5.55
N ALA A 612 -13.85 36.00 4.43
CA ALA A 612 -13.16 34.73 4.26
C ALA A 612 -11.82 34.63 5.04
N LYS A 613 -11.30 35.76 5.54
CA LYS A 613 -10.10 35.84 6.40
C LYS A 613 -10.24 35.10 7.74
N TYR A 614 -11.46 34.91 8.24
CA TYR A 614 -11.69 34.28 9.53
C TYR A 614 -11.57 32.74 9.46
N THR A 615 -10.94 32.14 10.47
CA THR A 615 -10.83 30.68 10.63
C THR A 615 -12.23 30.06 10.76
N ASP A 616 -12.46 28.94 10.06
CA ASP A 616 -13.77 28.24 10.00
C ASP A 616 -15.00 29.11 9.64
N TRP A 617 -14.83 30.22 8.90
CA TRP A 617 -15.96 31.10 8.51
C TRP A 617 -17.14 30.36 7.86
N SER A 618 -16.89 29.30 7.09
CA SER A 618 -17.91 28.47 6.44
C SER A 618 -18.68 27.53 7.38
N LYS A 619 -18.36 27.49 8.68
CA LYS A 619 -19.13 26.76 9.72
C LYS A 619 -19.81 27.71 10.70
N ARG A 620 -19.47 29.00 10.66
CA ARG A 620 -19.91 30.03 11.58
C ARG A 620 -21.14 30.76 11.07
N GLU A 621 -22.31 30.45 11.62
CA GLU A 621 -23.58 31.04 11.18
C GLU A 621 -23.63 32.56 11.32
N ASP A 622 -22.93 33.13 12.29
CA ASP A 622 -22.80 34.58 12.48
C ASP A 622 -22.09 35.24 11.29
N ILE A 623 -20.94 34.70 10.86
CA ILE A 623 -20.19 35.23 9.71
C ILE A 623 -20.94 34.99 8.40
N LYS A 624 -21.61 33.83 8.24
CA LYS A 624 -22.45 33.58 7.05
C LYS A 624 -23.60 34.57 6.93
N SER A 625 -24.23 34.89 8.06
CA SER A 625 -25.35 35.84 8.10
C SER A 625 -24.88 37.27 7.79
N GLU A 626 -23.71 37.65 8.30
CA GLU A 626 -23.08 38.93 8.01
C GLU A 626 -22.65 39.04 6.54
N LEU A 627 -21.99 38.02 5.99
CA LEU A 627 -21.66 37.95 4.56
C LEU A 627 -22.91 38.01 3.68
N LYS A 628 -23.99 37.32 4.05
CA LYS A 628 -25.27 37.38 3.33
C LYS A 628 -25.84 38.81 3.36
N MET A 629 -25.80 39.49 4.51
CA MET A 629 -26.27 40.87 4.62
C MET A 629 -25.45 41.84 3.76
N ASP A 630 -24.13 41.74 3.83
CA ASP A 630 -23.22 42.61 3.06
C ASP A 630 -23.41 42.41 1.55
N LEU A 631 -23.59 41.15 1.12
CA LEU A 631 -23.93 40.85 -0.27
C LEU A 631 -25.33 41.37 -0.66
N ILE A 632 -26.34 41.32 0.22
CA ILE A 632 -27.67 41.91 -0.04
C ILE A 632 -27.55 43.41 -0.26
N ILE A 633 -26.81 44.12 0.60
CA ILE A 633 -26.63 45.56 0.48
C ILE A 633 -25.90 45.89 -0.82
N LEU A 634 -24.76 45.23 -1.09
CA LEU A 634 -23.95 45.46 -2.28
C LEU A 634 -24.74 45.24 -3.58
N LEU A 635 -25.52 44.15 -3.63
CA LEU A 635 -26.32 43.80 -4.79
C LEU A 635 -27.50 44.77 -4.96
N ALA A 636 -28.13 45.21 -3.87
CA ALA A 636 -29.20 46.22 -3.91
C ALA A 636 -28.71 47.61 -4.33
N GLU A 637 -27.53 48.05 -3.87
CA GLU A 637 -26.91 49.32 -4.28
C GLU A 637 -26.54 49.35 -5.77
N ASN A 638 -26.33 48.17 -6.36
CA ASN A 638 -26.04 47.98 -7.78
C ASN A 638 -27.27 47.63 -8.62
N ASP A 639 -28.51 47.73 -8.09
CA ASP A 639 -29.76 47.37 -8.79
C ASP A 639 -29.75 45.94 -9.38
N TYR A 640 -29.10 44.99 -8.71
CA TYR A 640 -28.92 43.61 -9.17
C TYR A 640 -29.37 42.60 -8.11
N PRO A 641 -30.17 41.58 -8.43
CA PRO A 641 -31.08 41.49 -9.58
C PRO A 641 -32.26 42.47 -9.46
N PRO A 642 -32.97 42.80 -10.55
CA PRO A 642 -34.15 43.69 -10.53
C PRO A 642 -35.30 43.23 -9.62
N ILE A 643 -35.32 41.95 -9.26
CA ILE A 643 -36.25 41.33 -8.32
C ILE A 643 -35.40 40.45 -7.40
N ASP A 644 -35.52 40.66 -6.09
CA ASP A 644 -34.77 39.90 -5.08
C ASP A 644 -35.01 38.38 -5.22
N ARG A 645 -33.91 37.61 -5.22
CA ARG A 645 -33.89 36.17 -5.43
C ARG A 645 -32.82 35.55 -4.55
N ASP A 646 -33.24 34.73 -3.60
CA ASP A 646 -32.35 33.98 -2.68
C ASP A 646 -31.28 33.13 -3.43
N GLU A 647 -31.55 32.72 -4.67
CA GLU A 647 -30.64 31.90 -5.47
C GLU A 647 -29.34 32.64 -5.85
N VAL A 648 -29.39 33.96 -6.05
CA VAL A 648 -28.20 34.77 -6.39
C VAL A 648 -27.17 34.70 -5.28
N TYR A 649 -27.63 34.88 -4.03
CA TYR A 649 -26.78 34.81 -2.84
C TYR A 649 -26.24 33.40 -2.63
N LYS A 650 -27.06 32.38 -2.90
CA LYS A 650 -26.67 30.98 -2.74
C LYS A 650 -25.51 30.61 -3.68
N GLU A 651 -25.58 30.98 -4.96
CA GLU A 651 -24.53 30.67 -5.95
C GLU A 651 -23.21 31.40 -5.64
N ILE A 652 -23.27 32.68 -5.26
CA ILE A 652 -22.09 33.46 -4.84
C ILE A 652 -21.46 32.84 -3.58
N PHE A 653 -22.30 32.45 -2.62
CA PHE A 653 -21.87 31.83 -1.37
C PHE A 653 -21.23 30.45 -1.59
N GLU A 654 -21.83 29.60 -2.43
CA GLU A 654 -21.26 28.31 -2.82
C GLU A 654 -19.91 28.47 -3.53
N GLN A 655 -19.73 29.52 -4.33
CA GLN A 655 -18.46 29.82 -4.99
C GLN A 655 -17.39 30.28 -3.98
N ALA A 656 -17.76 31.11 -3.00
CA ALA A 656 -16.87 31.51 -1.91
C ALA A 656 -16.41 30.32 -1.06
N GLU A 657 -17.32 29.39 -0.73
CA GLU A 657 -16.97 28.14 -0.04
C GLU A 657 -16.04 27.25 -0.88
N ASN A 658 -16.28 27.20 -2.20
CA ASN A 658 -15.46 26.43 -3.13
C ASN A 658 -14.01 26.94 -3.15
N PHE A 659 -13.80 28.26 -3.18
CA PHE A 659 -12.47 28.85 -3.12
C PHE A 659 -11.70 28.45 -1.86
N LYS A 660 -12.31 28.59 -0.68
CA LYS A 660 -11.63 28.26 0.59
C LYS A 660 -11.33 26.76 0.73
N LYS A 661 -12.12 25.90 0.09
CA LYS A 661 -11.94 24.44 0.14
C LYS A 661 -10.70 23.97 -0.63
N TYR A 662 -10.28 24.72 -1.64
CA TYR A 662 -9.21 24.33 -2.57
C TYR A 662 -7.99 25.29 -2.55
N ARG A 663 -7.98 26.24 -1.62
CA ARG A 663 -6.84 27.12 -1.27
C ARG A 663 -6.14 26.55 -0.04
#